data_AF-A0A923PKH3-F1
#
_entry.id   AF-A0A923PKH3-F1
#
_cell.length_a   1.000
_cell.length_b   1.000
_cell.length_c   1.000
_cell.angle_alpha   90.00
_cell.angle_beta   90.00
_cell.angle_gamma   90.00
#
_symmetry.space_group_name_H-M   'P 1'
#
loop_
_entity.id
_entity.type
_entity.pdbx_description
1 polymer ?
#
loop_
_entity_poly.entity_id
_entity_poly.type
_entity_poly.pdbx_seq_one_letter_code
_entity_poly.pdbx_strand_id
1 'polypeptide(L)'
;MLGLIFEKINGYRDGSFYTPGFITEYMCRETIRRAVVQKFRDDTGPFADFASDSFADLKNYLGKIYHTEARRAANALVNSITVCDPAVGSGHFLVSALNELIATKSELGILGADAGAVEIRIRAEVANDELVVTDLLNGEAFAYTVRPATPGKSGGSAYDERIQLIQETLFQEKRTLIENCLFGVDLNPNSVKICRLRLWIELLKNAYYRRPDERSEQSRAAAESRIKTQESPIANQTQLETLPNIDINIKQGNSLISRFALHDDLSKALSAADGLTLDDYRQAVRDYHRATGKDDKDRLLELIDKVKHNFQTHIARADPRVKDLAKVRGKLTQLEGLLEVGDLFGAVDAKKIAAELPALRSKVTTLETELAGVRNNAIYQNAFEWRFEFPAVLGAEGEFLGFDVVVGNPPYVPLKDLSSQADYFSHNYTTYTRRGDVYCLFCEKSTRLLSIGGSFGLITSNSWLQTKYGVYLKSFLLENGQIDGIVNFEDLQIFEEATVEVNLLFYSRKNSTDSKFYVSSIDKQSFEISNFAAIALKKRYKIEAKPNEEWAVINERKHDVKTKIEANSISLADSGIRISFGVKTGYNEAFIIEKPLYESFVNSNPLAVEILPQLVRGRDVKKYSIELPDLYLVKVGYKQHMEVEKKYPEIFEYLLSHQERLSKRGQVVNGQHHWAELDNNPSEAYFDLFLQPKLIWGEISDKPKFAYTEKNVFAEATTFFMVGEQLKLKMAILNSRLSEFYFSLISTTTGMGTNRWKKYKIESFPMPISLNGYEESITNLVTQILTQKQLDPQADTSLLEAEIDVLVYRLYGLTYAEVLVVDGEFGMGEGEYENVVV
;
A
#
# COMPACT_ATOMS: atom_id res chain seq x y z
N MET A 1 15.20 -19.51 3.61
CA MET A 1 15.85 -19.92 2.34
C MET A 1 14.85 -20.35 1.26
N LEU A 2 13.95 -21.31 1.49
CA LEU A 2 13.04 -21.83 0.44
C LEU A 2 12.12 -20.76 -0.17
N GLY A 3 11.54 -19.86 0.66
CA GLY A 3 10.72 -18.74 0.19
C GLY A 3 11.51 -17.75 -0.65
N LEU A 4 12.71 -17.36 -0.21
CA LEU A 4 13.61 -16.50 -0.99
C LEU A 4 13.92 -17.08 -2.37
N ILE A 5 14.19 -18.39 -2.45
CA ILE A 5 14.44 -19.08 -3.73
C ILE A 5 13.19 -19.04 -4.62
N PHE A 6 12.02 -19.31 -4.06
CA PHE A 6 10.75 -19.30 -4.79
C PHE A 6 10.41 -17.91 -5.35
N GLU A 7 10.50 -16.87 -4.51
CA GLU A 7 10.25 -15.48 -4.91
C GLU A 7 11.28 -15.03 -5.97
N LYS A 8 12.56 -15.43 -5.87
CA LYS A 8 13.56 -15.13 -6.91
C LYS A 8 13.24 -15.77 -8.26
N ILE A 9 12.56 -16.93 -8.27
CA ILE A 9 12.19 -17.63 -9.49
C ILE A 9 10.91 -17.06 -10.11
N ASN A 10 9.94 -16.61 -9.30
CA ASN A 10 8.60 -16.21 -9.77
C ASN A 10 8.28 -14.70 -9.66
N GLY A 11 8.94 -13.97 -8.76
CA GLY A 11 8.57 -12.61 -8.31
C GLY A 11 8.53 -11.56 -9.42
N TYR A 12 9.32 -11.74 -10.49
CA TYR A 12 9.33 -10.82 -11.63
C TYR A 12 8.05 -10.84 -12.48
N ARG A 13 7.25 -11.93 -12.45
CA ARG A 13 6.01 -12.02 -13.24
C ARG A 13 4.76 -11.63 -12.46
N ASP A 14 4.75 -11.87 -11.15
CA ASP A 14 3.54 -11.73 -10.33
C ASP A 14 3.57 -10.48 -9.42
N GLY A 15 4.69 -9.74 -9.39
CA GLY A 15 4.84 -8.52 -8.58
C GLY A 15 4.98 -8.78 -7.08
N SER A 16 5.37 -10.01 -6.70
CA SER A 16 5.66 -10.43 -5.33
C SER A 16 7.16 -10.27 -5.03
N PHE A 17 7.48 -9.72 -3.86
CA PHE A 17 8.85 -9.52 -3.40
C PHE A 17 9.06 -10.19 -2.04
N TYR A 18 10.23 -10.83 -1.87
CA TYR A 18 10.59 -11.43 -0.59
C TYR A 18 10.74 -10.35 0.48
N THR A 19 10.03 -10.52 1.60
CA THR A 19 10.04 -9.55 2.71
C THR A 19 11.16 -9.87 3.69
N PRO A 20 12.01 -8.91 4.08
CA PRO A 20 13.02 -9.13 5.11
C PRO A 20 12.43 -9.58 6.45
N GLY A 21 13.09 -10.54 7.11
CA GLY A 21 12.60 -11.17 8.35
C GLY A 21 12.33 -10.19 9.50
N PHE A 22 13.14 -9.14 9.66
CA PHE A 22 12.93 -8.14 10.71
C PHE A 22 11.62 -7.35 10.52
N ILE A 23 11.16 -7.19 9.27
CA ILE A 23 9.89 -6.51 8.97
C ILE A 23 8.71 -7.41 9.30
N THR A 24 8.76 -8.68 8.86
CA THR A 24 7.71 -9.65 9.17
C THR A 24 7.59 -9.87 10.66
N GLU A 25 8.72 -9.99 11.37
CA GLU A 25 8.79 -10.08 12.83
C GLU A 25 8.13 -8.85 13.49
N TYR A 26 8.57 -7.64 13.15
CA TYR A 26 8.03 -6.41 13.75
C TYR A 26 6.53 -6.25 13.50
N MET A 27 6.08 -6.46 12.26
CA MET A 27 4.66 -6.31 11.90
C MET A 27 3.77 -7.35 12.60
N CYS A 28 4.21 -8.61 12.65
CA CYS A 28 3.48 -9.66 13.35
C CYS A 28 3.44 -9.37 14.85
N ARG A 29 4.57 -8.99 15.46
CA ARG A 29 4.63 -8.65 16.89
C ARG A 29 3.65 -7.54 17.26
N GLU A 30 3.65 -6.43 16.54
CA GLU A 30 2.79 -5.28 16.83
C GLU A 30 1.30 -5.60 16.68
N THR A 31 0.92 -6.30 15.60
CA THR A 31 -0.49 -6.62 15.32
C THR A 31 -1.02 -7.74 16.21
N ILE A 32 -0.26 -8.81 16.44
CA ILE A 32 -0.68 -9.94 17.28
C ILE A 32 -0.80 -9.51 18.74
N ARG A 33 0.17 -8.76 19.28
CA ARG A 33 0.08 -8.28 20.67
C ARG A 33 -1.14 -7.39 20.89
N ARG A 34 -1.48 -6.53 19.91
CA ARG A 34 -2.69 -5.71 19.95
C ARG A 34 -3.95 -6.57 19.96
N ALA A 35 -4.03 -7.58 19.08
CA ALA A 35 -5.16 -8.51 19.05
C ALA A 35 -5.29 -9.35 20.32
N VAL A 36 -4.17 -9.79 20.91
CA VAL A 36 -4.17 -10.49 22.19
C VAL A 36 -4.75 -9.59 23.28
N VAL A 37 -4.23 -8.38 23.46
CA VAL A 37 -4.76 -7.42 24.45
C VAL A 37 -6.26 -7.16 24.22
N GLN A 38 -6.66 -6.96 22.97
CA GLN A 38 -8.06 -6.77 22.57
C GLN A 38 -8.95 -7.93 23.03
N LYS A 39 -8.55 -9.19 22.78
CA LYS A 39 -9.31 -10.38 23.20
C LYS A 39 -9.50 -10.46 24.70
N PHE A 40 -8.46 -10.14 25.49
CA PHE A 40 -8.57 -10.13 26.95
C PHE A 40 -9.45 -8.99 27.45
N ARG A 41 -9.39 -7.82 26.81
CA ARG A 41 -10.20 -6.66 27.19
C ARG A 41 -11.69 -6.83 26.87
N ASP A 42 -11.98 -7.53 25.78
CA ASP A 42 -13.35 -7.80 25.34
C ASP A 42 -13.93 -9.11 25.95
N ASP A 43 -13.13 -9.84 26.74
CA ASP A 43 -13.58 -11.06 27.38
C ASP A 43 -14.70 -10.74 28.39
N THR A 44 -15.81 -11.47 28.29
CA THR A 44 -16.93 -11.37 29.24
C THR A 44 -16.91 -12.47 30.30
N GLY A 45 -15.90 -13.34 30.23
CA GLY A 45 -15.70 -14.48 31.10
C GLY A 45 -14.65 -14.20 32.20
N PRO A 46 -13.66 -15.10 32.38
CA PRO A 46 -12.71 -15.04 33.49
C PRO A 46 -11.83 -13.79 33.55
N PHE A 47 -11.73 -13.00 32.48
CA PHE A 47 -10.85 -11.85 32.37
C PHE A 47 -11.58 -10.51 32.22
N ALA A 48 -12.89 -10.46 32.49
CA ALA A 48 -13.72 -9.26 32.35
C ALA A 48 -13.24 -8.03 33.16
N ASP A 49 -12.42 -8.24 34.21
CA ASP A 49 -11.84 -7.16 35.01
C ASP A 49 -10.60 -6.50 34.36
N PHE A 50 -10.09 -7.04 33.25
CA PHE A 50 -8.95 -6.46 32.53
C PHE A 50 -9.41 -5.35 31.56
N ALA A 51 -8.92 -4.12 31.77
CA ALA A 51 -9.38 -2.94 31.03
C ALA A 51 -8.27 -2.11 30.35
N SER A 52 -7.02 -2.62 30.28
CA SER A 52 -5.89 -1.86 29.71
C SER A 52 -5.64 -2.18 28.24
N ASP A 53 -5.08 -1.21 27.50
CA ASP A 53 -4.61 -1.37 26.11
C ASP A 53 -3.12 -1.76 26.02
N SER A 54 -2.46 -1.96 27.16
CA SER A 54 -1.03 -2.28 27.24
C SER A 54 -0.78 -3.78 27.35
N PHE A 55 0.05 -4.31 26.46
CA PHE A 55 0.54 -5.69 26.56
C PHE A 55 1.35 -5.92 27.86
N ALA A 56 2.08 -4.92 28.33
CA ALA A 56 2.82 -5.01 29.59
C ALA A 56 1.87 -5.13 30.79
N ASP A 57 0.74 -4.43 30.77
CA ASP A 57 -0.27 -4.54 31.82
C ASP A 57 -0.96 -5.90 31.79
N LEU A 58 -1.25 -6.44 30.60
CA LEU A 58 -1.78 -7.79 30.46
C LEU A 58 -0.82 -8.84 31.03
N LYS A 59 0.47 -8.71 30.73
CA LYS A 59 1.52 -9.59 31.29
C LYS A 59 1.55 -9.52 32.81
N ASN A 60 1.48 -8.31 33.38
CA ASN A 60 1.43 -8.12 34.83
C ASN A 60 0.14 -8.67 35.45
N TYR A 61 -0.98 -8.54 34.76
CA TYR A 61 -2.29 -9.07 35.16
C TYR A 61 -2.26 -10.61 35.22
N LEU A 62 -1.84 -11.27 34.13
CA LEU A 62 -1.72 -12.73 34.09
C LEU A 62 -0.63 -13.28 35.01
N GLY A 63 0.44 -12.51 35.26
CA GLY A 63 1.50 -12.86 36.19
C GLY A 63 1.02 -13.03 37.65
N LYS A 64 -0.13 -12.45 38.00
CA LYS A 64 -0.78 -12.62 39.31
C LYS A 64 -1.69 -13.85 39.37
N ILE A 65 -1.92 -14.51 38.24
CA ILE A 65 -2.81 -15.68 38.12
C ILE A 65 -1.98 -16.97 38.19
N TYR A 66 -2.20 -17.72 39.27
CA TYR A 66 -1.47 -18.97 39.54
C TYR A 66 -2.30 -20.24 39.35
N HIS A 67 -3.63 -20.12 39.29
CA HIS A 67 -4.52 -21.27 39.15
C HIS A 67 -4.50 -21.82 37.71
N THR A 68 -4.36 -23.14 37.59
CA THR A 68 -4.21 -23.84 36.30
C THR A 68 -5.38 -23.59 35.34
N GLU A 69 -6.62 -23.57 35.85
CA GLU A 69 -7.81 -23.37 35.02
C GLU A 69 -7.83 -22.00 34.34
N ALA A 70 -7.47 -20.94 35.07
CA ALA A 70 -7.40 -19.60 34.50
C ALA A 70 -6.28 -19.49 33.45
N ARG A 71 -5.13 -20.17 33.64
CA ARG A 71 -4.08 -20.23 32.62
C ARG A 71 -4.50 -20.98 31.36
N ARG A 72 -5.26 -22.07 31.51
CA ARG A 72 -5.86 -22.79 30.37
C ARG A 72 -6.88 -21.94 29.64
N ALA A 73 -7.74 -21.21 30.36
CA ALA A 73 -8.67 -20.26 29.76
C ALA A 73 -7.95 -19.16 28.99
N ALA A 74 -6.86 -18.62 29.53
CA ALA A 74 -6.02 -17.64 28.84
C ALA A 74 -5.37 -18.22 27.58
N ASN A 75 -4.85 -19.46 27.63
CA ASN A 75 -4.28 -20.14 26.47
C ASN A 75 -5.34 -20.38 25.38
N ALA A 76 -6.54 -20.81 25.78
CA ALA A 76 -7.68 -21.02 24.89
C ALA A 76 -8.11 -19.71 24.22
N LEU A 77 -8.09 -18.59 24.94
CA LEU A 77 -8.42 -17.28 24.38
C LEU A 77 -7.41 -16.87 23.30
N VAL A 78 -6.11 -17.07 23.52
CA VAL A 78 -5.09 -16.83 22.48
C VAL A 78 -5.22 -17.82 21.32
N ASN A 79 -5.58 -19.08 21.56
CA ASN A 79 -5.88 -20.08 20.52
C ASN A 79 -7.12 -19.74 19.66
N SER A 80 -7.92 -18.75 20.07
CA SER A 80 -9.09 -18.28 19.32
C SER A 80 -8.78 -17.11 18.37
N ILE A 81 -7.57 -16.55 18.42
CA ILE A 81 -7.19 -15.41 17.57
C ILE A 81 -7.08 -15.87 16.13
N THR A 82 -7.67 -15.10 15.22
CA THR A 82 -7.65 -15.37 13.79
C THR A 82 -6.76 -14.37 13.04
N VAL A 83 -5.74 -14.88 12.35
CA VAL A 83 -4.73 -14.13 11.60
C VAL A 83 -4.83 -14.53 10.13
N CYS A 84 -5.01 -13.54 9.24
CA CYS A 84 -5.16 -13.77 7.81
C CYS A 84 -4.10 -13.03 6.99
N ASP A 85 -3.57 -13.70 5.97
CA ASP A 85 -2.85 -13.06 4.87
C ASP A 85 -3.66 -13.19 3.55
N PRO A 86 -4.24 -12.10 3.01
CA PRO A 86 -5.05 -12.14 1.80
C PRO A 86 -4.24 -12.25 0.50
N ALA A 87 -2.91 -12.18 0.58
CA ALA A 87 -1.96 -12.36 -0.52
C ALA A 87 -0.74 -13.14 -0.01
N VAL A 88 -0.98 -14.39 0.41
CA VAL A 88 -0.06 -15.12 1.30
C VAL A 88 1.34 -15.37 0.74
N GLY A 89 1.50 -15.37 -0.59
CA GLY A 89 2.78 -15.61 -1.24
C GLY A 89 3.41 -16.92 -0.76
N SER A 90 4.72 -16.89 -0.51
CA SER A 90 5.45 -18.02 0.05
C SER A 90 5.13 -18.37 1.52
N GLY A 91 4.19 -17.68 2.18
CA GLY A 91 3.76 -17.95 3.55
C GLY A 91 4.68 -17.38 4.62
N HIS A 92 5.42 -16.30 4.31
CA HIS A 92 6.34 -15.70 5.26
C HIS A 92 5.65 -15.11 6.47
N PHE A 93 4.69 -14.22 6.26
CA PHE A 93 3.94 -13.62 7.35
C PHE A 93 3.25 -14.65 8.24
N LEU A 94 2.69 -15.73 7.69
CA LEU A 94 2.03 -16.75 8.52
C LEU A 94 3.01 -17.54 9.39
N VAL A 95 4.24 -17.80 8.93
CA VAL A 95 5.27 -18.43 9.76
C VAL A 95 5.78 -17.48 10.83
N SER A 96 5.98 -16.20 10.49
CA SER A 96 6.34 -15.17 11.47
C SER A 96 5.24 -15.00 12.52
N ALA A 97 3.98 -15.02 12.11
CA ALA A 97 2.82 -14.96 13.00
C ALA A 97 2.74 -16.19 13.92
N LEU A 98 3.01 -17.40 13.40
CA LEU A 98 3.11 -18.61 14.23
C LEU A 98 4.15 -18.45 15.34
N ASN A 99 5.34 -18.00 14.97
CA ASN A 99 6.45 -17.82 15.90
C ASN A 99 6.12 -16.74 16.95
N GLU A 100 5.56 -15.61 16.54
CA GLU A 100 5.15 -14.52 17.44
C GLU A 100 3.99 -14.91 18.37
N LEU A 101 3.03 -15.75 17.92
CA LEU A 101 1.99 -16.30 18.80
C LEU A 101 2.60 -17.20 19.90
N ILE A 102 3.54 -18.08 19.55
CA ILE A 102 4.23 -18.93 20.54
C ILE A 102 5.06 -18.07 21.52
N ALA A 103 5.83 -17.10 21.01
CA ALA A 103 6.61 -16.19 21.84
C ALA A 103 5.72 -15.37 22.78
N THR A 104 4.60 -14.86 22.27
CA THR A 104 3.59 -14.13 23.06
C THR A 104 3.03 -14.99 24.19
N LYS A 105 2.66 -16.25 23.91
CA LYS A 105 2.22 -17.18 24.96
C LYS A 105 3.29 -17.48 26.00
N SER A 106 4.55 -17.61 25.58
CA SER A 106 5.67 -17.81 26.49
C SER A 106 5.85 -16.59 27.40
N GLU A 107 5.80 -15.39 26.84
CA GLU A 107 5.96 -14.14 27.57
C GLU A 107 4.82 -13.89 28.58
N LEU A 108 3.60 -14.30 28.25
CA LEU A 108 2.44 -14.24 29.15
C LEU A 108 2.41 -15.38 30.18
N GLY A 109 3.32 -16.36 30.08
CA GLY A 109 3.39 -17.49 31.01
C GLY A 109 2.27 -18.52 30.86
N ILE A 110 1.65 -18.60 29.68
CA ILE A 110 0.51 -19.47 29.37
C ILE A 110 0.84 -20.58 28.37
N LEU A 111 2.05 -20.58 27.78
CA LEU A 111 2.51 -21.62 26.87
C LEU A 111 2.50 -22.99 27.55
N GLY A 112 1.78 -23.96 26.98
CA GLY A 112 1.69 -25.32 27.53
C GLY A 112 0.75 -25.46 28.72
N ALA A 113 -0.13 -24.49 28.99
CA ALA A 113 -1.11 -24.55 30.08
C ALA A 113 -1.99 -25.82 30.05
N ASP A 114 -2.25 -26.36 28.85
CA ASP A 114 -3.05 -27.57 28.65
C ASP A 114 -2.28 -28.85 28.96
N ALA A 115 -0.94 -28.83 28.89
CA ALA A 115 -0.05 -29.98 29.09
C ALA A 115 0.48 -30.15 30.53
N GLY A 116 -0.03 -29.37 31.49
CA GLY A 116 0.46 -29.40 32.89
C GLY A 116 1.70 -28.53 33.12
N ALA A 117 1.62 -27.25 32.71
CA ALA A 117 2.68 -26.23 32.61
C ALA A 117 3.63 -25.97 33.80
N VAL A 118 3.58 -26.69 34.90
CA VAL A 118 4.46 -26.41 36.06
C VAL A 118 5.90 -26.90 35.83
N GLU A 119 6.12 -27.86 34.93
CA GLU A 119 7.41 -28.56 34.77
C GLU A 119 8.23 -28.21 33.51
N ILE A 120 7.62 -27.53 32.54
CA ILE A 120 8.23 -27.30 31.21
C ILE A 120 9.37 -26.27 31.29
N ARG A 121 9.22 -25.17 32.05
CA ARG A 121 10.26 -24.14 32.33
C ARG A 121 11.11 -23.76 31.10
N ILE A 122 10.44 -23.35 30.03
CA ILE A 122 11.10 -22.82 28.81
C ILE A 122 10.76 -21.34 28.61
N ARG A 123 11.62 -20.65 27.87
CA ARG A 123 11.32 -19.36 27.25
C ARG A 123 11.37 -19.53 25.74
N ALA A 124 10.36 -19.01 25.05
CA ALA A 124 10.35 -18.92 23.60
C ALA A 124 10.34 -17.45 23.18
N GLU A 125 11.24 -17.07 22.28
CA GLU A 125 11.36 -15.72 21.75
C GLU A 125 11.65 -15.77 20.25
N VAL A 126 11.26 -14.73 19.52
CA VAL A 126 11.59 -14.62 18.09
C VAL A 126 12.87 -13.80 17.97
N ALA A 127 13.87 -14.36 17.29
CA ALA A 127 15.12 -13.68 16.98
C ALA A 127 15.47 -13.93 15.51
N ASN A 128 15.62 -12.86 14.74
CA ASN A 128 15.85 -12.92 13.29
C ASN A 128 14.77 -13.75 12.56
N ASP A 129 13.50 -13.53 12.90
CA ASP A 129 12.35 -14.25 12.32
C ASP A 129 12.31 -15.78 12.59
N GLU A 130 13.17 -16.29 13.47
CA GLU A 130 13.17 -17.68 13.92
C GLU A 130 12.77 -17.79 15.39
N LEU A 131 12.02 -18.86 15.72
CA LEU A 131 11.66 -19.17 17.09
C LEU A 131 12.86 -19.81 17.82
N VAL A 132 13.41 -19.10 18.79
CA VAL A 132 14.43 -19.60 19.70
C VAL A 132 13.76 -20.06 20.98
N VAL A 133 14.03 -21.30 21.39
CA VAL A 133 13.55 -21.86 22.65
C VAL A 133 14.75 -22.09 23.58
N THR A 134 14.70 -21.51 24.76
CA THR A 134 15.71 -21.64 25.82
C THR A 134 15.14 -22.45 26.98
N ASP A 135 15.90 -23.43 27.45
CA ASP A 135 15.59 -24.13 28.69
C ASP A 135 16.03 -23.28 29.89
N LEU A 136 15.09 -22.90 30.75
CA LEU A 136 15.37 -22.03 31.89
C LEU A 136 16.10 -22.74 33.04
N LEU A 137 16.24 -24.07 33.01
CA LEU A 137 16.98 -24.80 34.04
C LEU A 137 18.50 -24.71 33.86
N ASN A 138 18.99 -24.73 32.62
CA ASN A 138 20.42 -24.64 32.31
C ASN A 138 20.79 -23.33 31.57
N GLY A 139 19.81 -22.58 31.06
CA GLY A 139 20.03 -21.37 30.27
C GLY A 139 20.50 -21.63 28.84
N GLU A 140 20.46 -22.88 28.38
CA GLU A 140 20.93 -23.28 27.04
C GLU A 140 19.78 -23.34 26.03
N ALA A 141 20.12 -23.29 24.73
CA ALA A 141 19.14 -23.52 23.68
C ALA A 141 18.57 -24.94 23.77
N PHE A 142 17.25 -25.06 23.67
CA PHE A 142 16.56 -26.34 23.72
C PHE A 142 16.93 -27.20 22.51
N ALA A 143 17.36 -28.43 22.78
CA ALA A 143 17.66 -29.42 21.76
C ALA A 143 16.93 -30.73 22.08
N TYR A 144 16.18 -31.23 21.10
CA TYR A 144 15.53 -32.53 21.21
C TYR A 144 16.50 -33.64 20.77
N THR A 145 17.03 -34.39 21.74
CA THR A 145 17.92 -35.53 21.46
C THR A 145 17.31 -36.83 21.95
N VAL A 146 17.21 -37.82 21.05
CA VAL A 146 16.80 -39.18 21.38
C VAL A 146 18.04 -40.04 21.57
N ARG A 147 18.16 -40.73 22.71
CA ARG A 147 19.28 -41.65 22.96
C ARG A 147 18.83 -43.10 22.76
N PRO A 148 19.61 -43.95 22.10
CA PRO A 148 19.27 -45.37 22.00
C PRO A 148 19.24 -46.00 23.41
N ALA A 149 18.23 -46.84 23.68
CA ALA A 149 18.21 -47.63 24.89
C ALA A 149 19.47 -48.51 24.98
N THR A 150 20.16 -48.50 26.13
CA THR A 150 21.37 -49.31 26.32
C THR A 150 20.97 -50.79 26.42
N PRO A 151 21.53 -51.70 25.59
CA PRO A 151 21.21 -53.12 25.67
C PRO A 151 21.56 -53.68 27.07
N GLY A 152 20.59 -54.31 27.73
CA GLY A 152 20.82 -55.02 29.01
C GLY A 152 20.38 -54.31 30.28
N LYS A 153 19.84 -53.07 30.22
CA LYS A 153 19.13 -52.45 31.34
C LYS A 153 17.62 -52.47 31.09
N SER A 154 16.93 -53.40 31.73
CA SER A 154 15.46 -53.39 31.81
C SER A 154 15.00 -52.20 32.65
N GLY A 155 14.46 -51.16 32.01
CA GLY A 155 13.70 -50.10 32.69
C GLY A 155 14.13 -48.64 32.46
N GLY A 156 15.11 -48.34 31.60
CA GLY A 156 15.41 -46.96 31.22
C GLY A 156 14.61 -46.53 29.99
N SER A 157 13.81 -45.47 30.06
CA SER A 157 13.20 -44.84 28.88
C SER A 157 14.31 -44.44 27.89
N ALA A 158 14.07 -44.59 26.58
CA ALA A 158 14.98 -44.11 25.54
C ALA A 158 14.95 -42.57 25.38
N TYR A 159 14.24 -41.87 26.28
CA TYR A 159 13.90 -40.46 26.19
C TYR A 159 13.95 -39.82 27.59
N ASP A 160 14.46 -38.60 27.67
CA ASP A 160 14.28 -37.75 28.85
C ASP A 160 12.82 -37.27 28.86
N GLU A 161 12.07 -37.63 29.90
CA GLU A 161 10.61 -37.40 30.00
C GLU A 161 10.25 -35.92 29.91
N ARG A 162 11.09 -35.03 30.47
CA ARG A 162 10.85 -33.59 30.40
C ARG A 162 11.15 -33.04 29.02
N ILE A 163 12.27 -33.44 28.40
CA ILE A 163 12.61 -33.02 27.04
C ILE A 163 11.53 -33.48 26.05
N GLN A 164 11.02 -34.70 26.24
CA GLN A 164 9.89 -35.22 25.48
C GLN A 164 8.63 -34.35 25.69
N LEU A 165 8.29 -34.02 26.94
CA LEU A 165 7.15 -33.16 27.26
C LEU A 165 7.26 -31.77 26.62
N ILE A 166 8.45 -31.16 26.64
CA ILE A 166 8.70 -29.86 25.98
C ILE A 166 8.45 -29.98 24.47
N GLN A 167 9.00 -31.01 23.83
CA GLN A 167 8.86 -31.24 22.39
C GLN A 167 7.38 -31.49 22.02
N GLU A 168 6.69 -32.36 22.77
CA GLU A 168 5.25 -32.63 22.63
C GLU A 168 4.44 -31.33 22.76
N THR A 169 4.73 -30.52 23.78
CA THR A 169 4.03 -29.25 24.02
C THR A 169 4.21 -28.28 22.86
N LEU A 170 5.45 -28.06 22.40
CA LEU A 170 5.73 -27.17 21.27
C LEU A 170 5.02 -27.64 20.00
N PHE A 171 5.00 -28.95 19.74
CA PHE A 171 4.28 -29.52 18.61
C PHE A 171 2.76 -29.27 18.71
N GLN A 172 2.15 -29.55 19.87
CA GLN A 172 0.71 -29.41 20.04
C GLN A 172 0.26 -27.94 20.00
N GLU A 173 1.04 -27.04 20.60
CA GLU A 173 0.79 -25.60 20.54
C GLU A 173 0.89 -25.09 19.10
N LYS A 174 1.97 -25.40 18.38
CA LYS A 174 2.12 -25.02 16.96
C LYS A 174 1.00 -25.61 16.11
N ARG A 175 0.66 -26.89 16.29
CA ARG A 175 -0.44 -27.55 15.57
C ARG A 175 -1.75 -26.81 15.78
N THR A 176 -2.10 -26.53 17.03
CA THR A 176 -3.34 -25.82 17.40
C THR A 176 -3.42 -24.44 16.76
N LEU A 177 -2.32 -23.69 16.76
CA LEU A 177 -2.27 -22.36 16.15
C LEU A 177 -2.37 -22.44 14.61
N ILE A 178 -1.72 -23.41 13.97
CA ILE A 178 -1.83 -23.60 12.51
C ILE A 178 -3.27 -23.98 12.12
N GLU A 179 -3.93 -24.81 12.91
CA GLU A 179 -5.30 -25.28 12.65
C GLU A 179 -6.36 -24.20 12.90
N ASN A 180 -6.21 -23.39 13.94
CA ASN A 180 -7.29 -22.48 14.38
C ASN A 180 -7.00 -21.00 14.12
N CYS A 181 -5.73 -20.61 14.02
CA CYS A 181 -5.35 -19.19 14.00
C CYS A 181 -4.90 -18.69 12.64
N LEU A 182 -4.28 -19.52 11.80
CA LEU A 182 -3.58 -19.03 10.60
C LEU A 182 -4.36 -19.32 9.32
N PHE A 183 -4.68 -18.27 8.56
CA PHE A 183 -5.44 -18.34 7.31
C PHE A 183 -4.72 -17.59 6.19
N GLY A 184 -4.81 -18.10 4.96
CA GLY A 184 -4.10 -17.50 3.83
C GLY A 184 -4.81 -17.72 2.50
N VAL A 185 -4.74 -16.71 1.63
CA VAL A 185 -5.28 -16.79 0.26
C VAL A 185 -4.25 -16.27 -0.73
N ASP A 186 -4.11 -16.95 -1.86
CA ASP A 186 -3.30 -16.44 -2.97
C ASP A 186 -3.91 -16.84 -4.31
N LEU A 187 -3.73 -15.98 -5.33
CA LEU A 187 -4.17 -16.27 -6.69
C LEU A 187 -3.31 -17.36 -7.33
N ASN A 188 -2.01 -17.38 -7.04
CA ASN A 188 -1.04 -18.31 -7.58
C ASN A 188 -1.07 -19.66 -6.81
N PRO A 189 -1.44 -20.78 -7.45
CA PRO A 189 -1.48 -22.09 -6.80
C PRO A 189 -0.12 -22.56 -6.27
N ASN A 190 1.00 -22.07 -6.82
CA ASN A 190 2.32 -22.44 -6.35
C ASN A 190 2.67 -21.73 -5.03
N SER A 191 2.31 -20.45 -4.87
CA SER A 191 2.43 -19.71 -3.61
C SER A 191 1.70 -20.45 -2.48
N VAL A 192 0.45 -20.87 -2.73
CA VAL A 192 -0.35 -21.69 -1.81
C VAL A 192 0.39 -22.98 -1.39
N LYS A 193 0.96 -23.72 -2.34
CA LYS A 193 1.71 -24.96 -2.05
C LYS A 193 2.97 -24.70 -1.23
N ILE A 194 3.71 -23.63 -1.53
CA ILE A 194 4.92 -23.26 -0.80
C ILE A 194 4.59 -22.80 0.62
N CYS A 195 3.55 -21.98 0.80
CA CYS A 195 3.07 -21.59 2.12
C CYS A 195 2.71 -22.81 2.96
N ARG A 196 1.96 -23.76 2.39
CA ARG A 196 1.61 -25.03 3.07
C ARG A 196 2.88 -25.78 3.48
N LEU A 197 3.81 -25.99 2.55
CA LEU A 197 5.08 -26.66 2.83
C LEU A 197 5.88 -25.95 3.93
N ARG A 198 5.90 -24.61 3.97
CA ARG A 198 6.64 -23.83 4.96
C ARG A 198 6.06 -24.02 6.37
N LEU A 199 4.74 -23.96 6.51
CA LEU A 199 4.05 -24.24 7.78
C LEU A 199 4.28 -25.69 8.24
N TRP A 200 4.25 -26.66 7.31
CA TRP A 200 4.59 -28.05 7.62
C TRP A 200 6.03 -28.22 8.09
N ILE A 201 7.00 -27.61 7.43
CA ILE A 201 8.40 -27.65 7.85
C ILE A 201 8.55 -27.04 9.25
N GLU A 202 7.88 -25.92 9.52
CA GLU A 202 7.95 -25.26 10.82
C GLU A 202 7.35 -26.10 11.96
N LEU A 203 6.30 -26.88 11.68
CA LEU A 203 5.74 -27.86 12.61
C LEU A 203 6.65 -29.09 12.76
N LEU A 204 7.23 -29.57 11.67
CA LEU A 204 8.15 -30.73 11.65
C LEU A 204 9.39 -30.53 12.52
N LYS A 205 9.87 -29.28 12.68
CA LYS A 205 10.97 -28.96 13.61
C LYS A 205 10.69 -29.43 15.05
N ASN A 206 9.42 -29.53 15.43
CA ASN A 206 8.98 -30.00 16.74
C ASN A 206 8.34 -31.39 16.73
N ALA A 207 8.44 -32.14 15.63
CA ALA A 207 7.93 -33.52 15.60
C ALA A 207 8.62 -34.39 16.65
N TYR A 208 7.87 -35.33 17.22
CA TYR A 208 8.35 -36.24 18.27
C TYR A 208 7.97 -37.68 17.94
N TYR A 209 8.62 -38.61 18.63
CA TYR A 209 8.32 -40.03 18.51
C TYR A 209 7.25 -40.40 19.54
N ARG A 210 6.22 -41.11 19.09
CA ARG A 210 5.13 -41.61 19.94
C ARG A 210 5.63 -42.63 20.94
N ARG A 211 5.08 -42.57 22.15
CA ARG A 211 5.37 -43.54 23.20
C ARG A 211 4.84 -44.94 22.80
N PRO A 212 5.48 -46.03 23.24
CA PRO A 212 5.09 -47.39 22.82
C PRO A 212 3.64 -47.78 23.18
N ASP A 213 3.12 -47.23 24.26
CA ASP A 213 1.78 -47.42 24.85
C ASP A 213 0.67 -46.64 24.12
N GLU A 214 1.00 -45.56 23.39
CA GLU A 214 0.05 -44.70 22.67
C GLU A 214 -0.24 -45.18 21.22
N ARG A 215 0.25 -46.37 20.83
CA ARG A 215 0.08 -46.92 19.47
C ARG A 215 -1.27 -47.61 19.30
N SER A 216 -1.96 -47.35 18.19
CA SER A 216 -3.20 -48.07 17.84
C SER A 216 -2.98 -49.58 17.64
N GLU A 217 -3.98 -50.41 17.91
CA GLU A 217 -3.91 -51.88 17.74
C GLU A 217 -3.45 -52.31 16.34
N GLN A 218 -3.92 -51.62 15.29
CA GLN A 218 -3.47 -51.86 13.90
C GLN A 218 -1.99 -51.52 13.69
N SER A 219 -1.48 -50.50 14.39
CA SER A 219 -0.06 -50.10 14.34
C SER A 219 0.83 -51.09 15.11
N ARG A 220 0.30 -51.68 16.20
CA ARG A 220 0.97 -52.75 16.96
C ARG A 220 1.08 -54.02 16.12
N ALA A 221 0.01 -54.43 15.44
CA ALA A 221 0.02 -55.58 14.52
C ALA A 221 0.97 -55.39 13.32
N ALA A 222 1.07 -54.19 12.76
CA ALA A 222 2.01 -53.89 11.66
C ALA A 222 3.48 -53.88 12.12
N ALA A 223 3.76 -53.45 13.36
CA ALA A 223 5.09 -53.53 13.96
C ALA A 223 5.46 -54.98 14.32
N GLU A 224 4.50 -55.79 14.79
CA GLU A 224 4.70 -57.21 15.11
C GLU A 224 4.96 -58.08 13.89
N SER A 225 4.39 -57.75 12.71
CA SER A 225 4.67 -58.49 11.47
C SER A 225 6.09 -58.25 10.93
N ARG A 226 6.69 -57.08 11.22
CA ARG A 226 8.07 -56.70 10.86
C ARG A 226 9.14 -57.33 11.76
N ILE A 227 8.75 -58.03 12.83
CA ILE A 227 9.66 -58.75 13.74
C ILE A 227 10.35 -59.94 13.02
N LYS A 228 9.79 -60.43 11.91
CA LYS A 228 10.32 -61.61 11.19
C LYS A 228 11.46 -61.31 10.21
N THR A 229 11.81 -60.05 9.97
CA THR A 229 12.89 -59.64 9.06
C THR A 229 13.97 -58.92 9.85
N GLN A 230 15.24 -59.36 9.71
CA GLN A 230 16.43 -58.85 10.42
C GLN A 230 16.80 -57.40 10.05
N GLU A 231 15.90 -56.44 10.25
CA GLU A 231 16.21 -55.02 10.16
C GLU A 231 16.38 -54.38 11.54
N SER A 232 17.26 -53.39 11.58
CA SER A 232 17.82 -52.71 12.75
C SER A 232 16.82 -52.44 13.89
N PRO A 233 17.19 -52.69 15.17
CA PRO A 233 16.30 -52.53 16.34
C PRO A 233 15.79 -51.10 16.55
N ILE A 234 16.37 -50.10 15.87
CA ILE A 234 15.93 -48.70 15.92
C ILE A 234 14.70 -48.46 15.02
N ALA A 235 14.54 -49.20 13.92
CA ALA A 235 13.47 -48.94 12.93
C ALA A 235 12.07 -49.38 13.39
N ASN A 236 11.99 -50.36 14.31
CA ASN A 236 10.72 -50.92 14.79
C ASN A 236 10.19 -50.27 16.09
N GLN A 237 10.94 -49.33 16.69
CA GLN A 237 10.61 -48.77 18.01
C GLN A 237 10.10 -47.33 17.99
N THR A 238 9.87 -46.68 16.84
CA THR A 238 9.57 -45.24 16.80
C THR A 238 8.66 -44.82 15.64
N GLN A 239 7.39 -44.53 15.93
CA GLN A 239 6.47 -43.87 14.99
C GLN A 239 6.48 -42.36 15.26
N LEU A 240 6.78 -41.54 14.24
CA LEU A 240 6.67 -40.08 14.33
C LEU A 240 5.20 -39.64 14.41
N GLU A 241 4.93 -38.59 15.17
CA GLU A 241 3.62 -37.94 15.19
C GLU A 241 3.23 -37.43 13.79
N THR A 242 1.95 -37.58 13.44
CA THR A 242 1.44 -37.23 12.11
C THR A 242 1.09 -35.74 12.01
N LEU A 243 1.42 -35.12 10.87
CA LEU A 243 1.10 -33.73 10.58
C LEU A 243 -0.40 -33.53 10.28
N PRO A 244 -0.96 -32.35 10.62
CA PRO A 244 -2.34 -32.02 10.30
C PRO A 244 -2.55 -31.69 8.82
N ASN A 245 -3.79 -31.79 8.36
CA ASN A 245 -4.20 -31.35 7.03
C ASN A 245 -4.40 -29.82 7.04
N ILE A 246 -3.43 -29.07 6.53
CA ILE A 246 -3.42 -27.58 6.58
C ILE A 246 -4.00 -26.92 5.32
N ASP A 247 -4.35 -27.73 4.33
CA ASP A 247 -4.83 -27.31 3.02
C ASP A 247 -6.18 -26.59 3.07
N ILE A 248 -6.92 -26.73 4.17
CA ILE A 248 -8.20 -26.06 4.38
C ILE A 248 -8.07 -24.63 4.92
N ASN A 249 -6.91 -24.24 5.44
CA ASN A 249 -6.68 -22.87 5.93
C ASN A 249 -5.92 -21.99 4.92
N ILE A 250 -5.16 -22.61 4.02
CA ILE A 250 -4.43 -21.91 2.95
C ILE A 250 -5.07 -22.25 1.61
N LYS A 251 -5.74 -21.28 0.98
CA LYS A 251 -6.60 -21.49 -0.20
C LYS A 251 -6.11 -20.76 -1.44
N GLN A 252 -6.45 -21.31 -2.61
CA GLN A 252 -6.26 -20.62 -3.88
C GLN A 252 -7.50 -19.79 -4.21
N GLY A 253 -7.31 -18.54 -4.64
CA GLY A 253 -8.38 -17.68 -5.12
C GLY A 253 -7.95 -16.22 -5.27
N ASN A 254 -8.74 -15.46 -6.03
CA ASN A 254 -8.64 -14.01 -6.10
C ASN A 254 -9.31 -13.41 -4.86
N SER A 255 -8.49 -13.01 -3.90
CA SER A 255 -8.95 -12.42 -2.64
C SER A 255 -9.77 -11.14 -2.82
N LEU A 256 -9.62 -10.41 -3.92
CA LEU A 256 -10.33 -9.14 -4.19
C LEU A 256 -11.69 -9.34 -4.88
N ILE A 257 -11.93 -10.48 -5.53
CA ILE A 257 -13.16 -10.72 -6.29
C ILE A 257 -14.01 -11.76 -5.56
N SER A 258 -15.27 -11.41 -5.27
CA SER A 258 -16.26 -12.29 -4.66
C SER A 258 -17.57 -12.15 -5.43
N ARG A 259 -18.32 -13.23 -5.60
CA ARG A 259 -19.65 -13.20 -6.22
C ARG A 259 -20.70 -12.67 -5.26
N PHE A 260 -20.48 -12.88 -3.96
CA PHE A 260 -21.41 -12.54 -2.90
C PHE A 260 -20.79 -11.54 -1.93
N ALA A 261 -21.62 -10.66 -1.37
CA ALA A 261 -21.17 -9.66 -0.41
C ALA A 261 -20.93 -10.29 0.98
N LEU A 262 -20.06 -9.67 1.77
CA LEU A 262 -19.77 -10.13 3.12
C LEU A 262 -20.98 -10.04 4.06
N HIS A 263 -21.96 -9.20 3.75
CA HIS A 263 -23.14 -8.95 4.58
C HIS A 263 -24.44 -9.56 4.04
N ASP A 264 -24.38 -10.39 2.98
CA ASP A 264 -25.57 -11.10 2.47
C ASP A 264 -26.14 -12.05 3.56
N ASP A 265 -27.46 -12.19 3.65
CA ASP A 265 -28.08 -13.01 4.70
C ASP A 265 -27.87 -14.52 4.45
N LEU A 266 -27.23 -15.20 5.42
CA LEU A 266 -27.00 -16.66 5.41
C LEU A 266 -27.96 -17.44 6.33
N SER A 267 -28.76 -16.76 7.16
CA SER A 267 -29.60 -17.39 8.20
C SER A 267 -30.54 -18.47 7.62
N LYS A 268 -31.08 -18.23 6.42
CA LYS A 268 -31.97 -19.18 5.74
C LYS A 268 -31.25 -20.36 5.10
N ALA A 269 -30.01 -20.16 4.65
CA ALA A 269 -29.18 -21.24 4.11
C ALA A 269 -28.71 -22.22 5.20
N LEU A 270 -28.69 -21.74 6.45
CA LEU A 270 -28.38 -22.48 7.66
C LEU A 270 -29.63 -23.09 8.34
N SER A 271 -30.82 -22.93 7.75
CA SER A 271 -32.05 -23.51 8.31
C SER A 271 -32.14 -25.02 8.06
N ALA A 272 -32.76 -25.74 9.00
CA ALA A 272 -32.81 -27.20 9.08
C ALA A 272 -33.48 -27.94 7.90
N ALA A 273 -33.83 -27.25 6.81
CA ALA A 273 -34.44 -27.84 5.62
C ALA A 273 -33.54 -28.89 4.92
N ASP A 274 -32.22 -28.81 5.12
CA ASP A 274 -31.22 -29.78 4.61
C ASP A 274 -30.48 -30.57 5.72
N GLY A 275 -30.82 -30.36 6.99
CA GLY A 275 -30.31 -31.13 8.14
C GLY A 275 -28.84 -30.88 8.56
N LEU A 276 -28.16 -29.87 8.02
CA LEU A 276 -26.77 -29.51 8.35
C LEU A 276 -26.67 -28.08 8.90
N THR A 277 -26.06 -27.93 10.07
CA THR A 277 -25.87 -26.65 10.77
C THR A 277 -24.47 -26.06 10.53
N LEU A 278 -24.25 -24.79 10.91
CA LEU A 278 -22.91 -24.18 10.85
C LEU A 278 -21.92 -24.90 11.77
N ASP A 279 -22.39 -25.42 12.91
CA ASP A 279 -21.55 -26.16 13.84
C ASP A 279 -21.15 -27.52 13.28
N ASP A 280 -22.04 -28.18 12.52
CA ASP A 280 -21.68 -29.38 11.75
C ASP A 280 -20.59 -29.08 10.73
N TYR A 281 -20.67 -27.91 10.06
CA TYR A 281 -19.63 -27.49 9.13
C TYR A 281 -18.29 -27.25 9.83
N ARG A 282 -18.29 -26.48 10.92
CA ARG A 282 -17.07 -26.24 11.73
C ARG A 282 -16.50 -27.55 12.27
N GLN A 283 -17.34 -28.47 12.70
CA GLN A 283 -16.91 -29.77 13.18
C GLN A 283 -16.30 -30.61 12.05
N ALA A 284 -16.90 -30.63 10.86
CA ALA A 284 -16.34 -31.32 9.70
C ALA A 284 -14.95 -30.78 9.32
N VAL A 285 -14.74 -29.46 9.39
CA VAL A 285 -13.41 -28.85 9.19
C VAL A 285 -12.43 -29.28 10.27
N ARG A 286 -12.81 -29.26 11.55
CA ARG A 286 -11.97 -29.74 12.66
C ARG A 286 -11.59 -31.22 12.52
N ASP A 287 -12.54 -32.05 12.15
CA ASP A 287 -12.32 -33.48 11.94
C ASP A 287 -11.40 -33.72 10.74
N TYR A 288 -11.54 -32.91 9.69
CA TYR A 288 -10.67 -32.98 8.52
C TYR A 288 -9.21 -32.69 8.88
N HIS A 289 -8.93 -31.68 9.71
CA HIS A 289 -7.56 -31.40 10.16
C HIS A 289 -6.87 -32.61 10.80
N ARG A 290 -7.63 -33.44 11.52
CA ARG A 290 -7.15 -34.59 12.29
C ARG A 290 -7.21 -35.91 11.54
N ALA A 291 -7.92 -35.95 10.40
CA ALA A 291 -8.11 -37.16 9.63
C ALA A 291 -6.76 -37.70 9.08
N THR A 292 -6.51 -38.99 9.28
CA THR A 292 -5.29 -39.66 8.79
C THR A 292 -5.57 -40.57 7.59
N GLY A 293 -6.77 -41.16 7.50
CA GLY A 293 -7.19 -42.04 6.41
C GLY A 293 -7.65 -41.29 5.16
N LYS A 294 -7.41 -41.84 3.97
CA LYS A 294 -7.84 -41.23 2.70
C LYS A 294 -9.36 -41.18 2.58
N ASP A 295 -10.05 -42.28 2.87
CA ASP A 295 -11.51 -42.38 2.73
C ASP A 295 -12.25 -41.42 3.69
N ASP A 296 -11.73 -41.26 4.91
CA ASP A 296 -12.28 -40.31 5.89
C ASP A 296 -12.12 -38.86 5.41
N LYS A 297 -10.96 -38.52 4.81
CA LYS A 297 -10.71 -37.20 4.22
C LYS A 297 -11.66 -36.92 3.06
N ASP A 298 -11.78 -37.87 2.13
CA ASP A 298 -12.63 -37.73 0.95
C ASP A 298 -14.10 -37.52 1.38
N ARG A 299 -14.59 -38.30 2.37
CA ARG A 299 -15.94 -38.13 2.94
C ARG A 299 -16.16 -36.75 3.58
N LEU A 300 -15.19 -36.27 4.36
CA LEU A 300 -15.29 -34.97 5.03
C LEU A 300 -15.24 -33.82 4.01
N LEU A 301 -14.42 -33.93 2.97
CA LEU A 301 -14.38 -32.96 1.88
C LEU A 301 -15.70 -32.91 1.10
N GLU A 302 -16.30 -34.06 0.77
CA GLU A 302 -17.61 -34.10 0.14
C GLU A 302 -18.68 -33.40 0.99
N LEU A 303 -18.65 -33.61 2.31
CA LEU A 303 -19.57 -32.94 3.23
C LEU A 303 -19.36 -31.42 3.24
N ILE A 304 -18.10 -30.97 3.32
CA ILE A 304 -17.73 -29.56 3.28
C ILE A 304 -18.18 -28.91 1.97
N ASP A 305 -17.94 -29.55 0.84
CA ASP A 305 -18.31 -29.03 -0.48
C ASP A 305 -19.82 -28.97 -0.67
N LYS A 306 -20.56 -29.95 -0.13
CA LYS A 306 -22.03 -29.94 -0.12
C LYS A 306 -22.56 -28.73 0.65
N VAL A 307 -22.01 -28.45 1.83
CA VAL A 307 -22.41 -27.27 2.64
C VAL A 307 -22.14 -25.98 1.86
N LYS A 308 -20.95 -25.83 1.27
CA LYS A 308 -20.60 -24.66 0.45
C LYS A 308 -21.53 -24.47 -0.74
N HIS A 309 -21.86 -25.55 -1.45
CA HIS A 309 -22.78 -25.52 -2.59
C HIS A 309 -24.19 -25.06 -2.18
N ASN A 310 -24.65 -25.50 -1.00
CA ASN A 310 -25.92 -25.07 -0.44
C ASN A 310 -25.93 -23.56 -0.13
N PHE A 311 -24.85 -23.01 0.43
CA PHE A 311 -24.72 -21.55 0.66
C PHE A 311 -24.80 -20.76 -0.65
N GLN A 312 -24.02 -21.16 -1.65
CA GLN A 312 -24.02 -20.52 -2.97
C GLN A 312 -25.42 -20.54 -3.61
N THR A 313 -26.11 -21.68 -3.54
CA THR A 313 -27.45 -21.83 -4.11
C THR A 313 -28.48 -20.95 -3.39
N HIS A 314 -28.43 -20.87 -2.07
CA HIS A 314 -29.35 -20.04 -1.29
C HIS A 314 -29.16 -18.55 -1.56
N ILE A 315 -27.92 -18.06 -1.54
CA ILE A 315 -27.66 -16.63 -1.80
C ILE A 315 -28.03 -16.29 -3.26
N ALA A 316 -27.71 -17.18 -4.21
CA ALA A 316 -28.12 -16.99 -5.60
C ALA A 316 -29.66 -16.94 -5.76
N ARG A 317 -30.43 -17.70 -4.98
CA ARG A 317 -31.91 -17.63 -4.98
C ARG A 317 -32.44 -16.39 -4.26
N ALA A 318 -31.69 -15.85 -3.31
CA ALA A 318 -32.06 -14.65 -2.57
C ALA A 318 -31.93 -13.36 -3.40
N ASP A 319 -31.08 -13.38 -4.45
CA ASP A 319 -30.83 -12.25 -5.36
C ASP A 319 -32.15 -11.65 -5.89
N PRO A 320 -32.38 -10.33 -5.73
CA PRO A 320 -33.58 -9.65 -6.20
C PRO A 320 -33.86 -9.88 -7.69
N ARG A 321 -32.83 -9.93 -8.53
CA ARG A 321 -32.96 -10.16 -9.98
C ARG A 321 -33.49 -11.56 -10.27
N VAL A 322 -33.12 -12.55 -9.47
CA VAL A 322 -33.63 -13.93 -9.59
C VAL A 322 -35.10 -13.99 -9.17
N LYS A 323 -35.50 -13.28 -8.11
CA LYS A 323 -36.91 -13.18 -7.69
C LYS A 323 -37.75 -12.43 -8.72
N ASP A 324 -37.23 -11.33 -9.26
CA ASP A 324 -37.88 -10.56 -10.31
C ASP A 324 -38.00 -11.37 -11.60
N LEU A 325 -36.96 -12.10 -11.99
CA LEU A 325 -37.01 -13.01 -13.13
C LEU A 325 -38.10 -14.07 -12.94
N ALA A 326 -38.19 -14.69 -11.76
CA ALA A 326 -39.23 -15.68 -11.45
C ALA A 326 -40.64 -15.05 -11.53
N LYS A 327 -40.82 -13.84 -11.01
CA LYS A 327 -42.09 -13.10 -11.08
C LYS A 327 -42.48 -12.74 -12.50
N VAL A 328 -41.55 -12.19 -13.29
CA VAL A 328 -41.79 -11.78 -14.68
C VAL A 328 -42.02 -13.00 -15.57
N ARG A 329 -41.24 -14.09 -15.40
CA ARG A 329 -41.48 -15.37 -16.08
C ARG A 329 -42.83 -15.97 -15.70
N GLY A 330 -43.20 -15.98 -14.42
CA GLY A 330 -44.50 -16.47 -13.98
C GLY A 330 -45.67 -15.71 -14.64
N LYS A 331 -45.56 -14.37 -14.70
CA LYS A 331 -46.55 -13.53 -15.40
C LYS A 331 -46.57 -13.82 -16.92
N LEU A 332 -45.40 -14.01 -17.53
CA LEU A 332 -45.28 -14.37 -18.94
C LEU A 332 -45.98 -15.70 -19.23
N THR A 333 -45.67 -16.76 -18.49
CA THR A 333 -46.28 -18.08 -18.64
C THR A 333 -47.80 -18.06 -18.41
N GLN A 334 -48.26 -17.30 -17.42
CA GLN A 334 -49.70 -17.12 -17.16
C GLN A 334 -50.41 -16.48 -18.35
N LEU A 335 -49.85 -15.40 -18.91
CA LEU A 335 -50.42 -14.68 -20.04
C LEU A 335 -50.36 -15.48 -21.35
N GLU A 336 -49.28 -16.25 -21.57
CA GLU A 336 -49.15 -17.16 -22.71
C GLU A 336 -50.16 -18.31 -22.61
N GLY A 337 -50.33 -18.92 -21.43
CA GLY A 337 -51.34 -19.95 -21.21
C GLY A 337 -52.78 -19.46 -21.41
N LEU A 338 -53.09 -18.21 -21.02
CA LEU A 338 -54.40 -17.58 -21.28
C LEU A 338 -54.67 -17.35 -22.77
N LEU A 339 -53.63 -17.12 -23.58
CA LEU A 339 -53.73 -17.02 -25.04
C LEU A 339 -53.89 -18.39 -25.71
N GLU A 340 -53.25 -19.43 -25.18
CA GLU A 340 -53.32 -20.80 -25.73
C GLU A 340 -54.67 -21.49 -25.45
N VAL A 341 -55.24 -21.30 -24.26
CA VAL A 341 -56.52 -21.93 -23.89
C VAL A 341 -57.71 -21.30 -24.63
N GLY A 342 -57.58 -20.07 -25.12
CA GLY A 342 -58.66 -19.33 -25.77
C GLY A 342 -59.82 -18.99 -24.82
N ASP A 343 -60.79 -18.21 -25.33
CA ASP A 343 -61.89 -17.63 -24.55
C ASP A 343 -62.95 -18.66 -24.13
N LEU A 344 -62.60 -19.58 -23.21
CA LEU A 344 -63.56 -20.56 -22.69
C LEU A 344 -64.57 -19.97 -21.69
N PHE A 345 -64.35 -18.76 -21.16
CA PHE A 345 -65.19 -18.14 -20.11
C PHE A 345 -65.51 -16.64 -20.28
N GLY A 346 -65.24 -16.03 -21.45
CA GLY A 346 -65.85 -14.76 -21.86
C GLY A 346 -65.26 -13.49 -21.26
N ALA A 347 -63.95 -13.42 -20.99
CA ALA A 347 -63.31 -12.20 -20.45
C ALA A 347 -61.80 -12.06 -20.71
N VAL A 348 -61.26 -12.59 -21.81
CA VAL A 348 -59.83 -12.46 -22.14
C VAL A 348 -59.62 -11.36 -23.20
N ASP A 349 -59.09 -10.20 -22.80
CA ASP A 349 -58.70 -9.13 -23.74
C ASP A 349 -57.38 -9.49 -24.42
N ALA A 350 -57.47 -10.33 -25.46
CA ALA A 350 -56.34 -10.85 -26.22
C ALA A 350 -55.45 -9.73 -26.81
N LYS A 351 -56.02 -8.56 -27.13
CA LYS A 351 -55.28 -7.43 -27.72
C LYS A 351 -54.39 -6.76 -26.68
N LYS A 352 -54.89 -6.60 -25.45
CA LYS A 352 -54.10 -6.07 -24.32
C LYS A 352 -52.99 -7.02 -23.89
N ILE A 353 -53.26 -8.33 -23.87
CA ILE A 353 -52.24 -9.34 -23.54
C ILE A 353 -51.14 -9.39 -24.60
N ALA A 354 -51.51 -9.40 -25.88
CA ALA A 354 -50.55 -9.38 -27.00
C ALA A 354 -49.65 -8.13 -27.00
N ALA A 355 -50.11 -7.00 -26.46
CA ALA A 355 -49.31 -5.79 -26.32
C ALA A 355 -48.31 -5.83 -25.14
N GLU A 356 -48.62 -6.55 -24.04
CA GLU A 356 -47.72 -6.69 -22.88
C GLU A 356 -46.62 -7.76 -23.07
N LEU A 357 -46.88 -8.80 -23.87
CA LEU A 357 -45.95 -9.93 -24.07
C LEU A 357 -44.54 -9.53 -24.56
N PRO A 358 -44.37 -8.63 -25.57
CA PRO A 358 -43.04 -8.25 -26.05
C PRO A 358 -42.18 -7.59 -24.95
N ALA A 359 -42.79 -6.75 -24.12
CA ALA A 359 -42.09 -6.07 -23.02
C ALA A 359 -41.67 -7.06 -21.92
N LEU A 360 -42.54 -8.02 -21.58
CA LEU A 360 -42.21 -9.08 -20.61
C LEU A 360 -41.12 -10.00 -21.14
N ARG A 361 -41.19 -10.43 -22.42
CA ARG A 361 -40.15 -11.25 -23.06
C ARG A 361 -38.81 -10.54 -23.09
N SER A 362 -38.77 -9.27 -23.50
CA SER A 362 -37.55 -8.47 -23.47
C SER A 362 -36.98 -8.37 -22.06
N LYS A 363 -37.82 -8.12 -21.05
CA LYS A 363 -37.38 -8.02 -19.65
C LYS A 363 -36.84 -9.35 -19.11
N VAL A 364 -37.46 -10.48 -19.47
CA VAL A 364 -36.96 -11.83 -19.17
C VAL A 364 -35.59 -12.03 -19.81
N THR A 365 -35.43 -11.75 -21.11
CA THR A 365 -34.15 -11.87 -21.81
C THR A 365 -33.06 -10.97 -21.20
N THR A 366 -33.37 -9.73 -20.83
CA THR A 366 -32.43 -8.82 -20.16
C THR A 366 -31.97 -9.39 -18.82
N LEU A 367 -32.92 -9.77 -17.93
CA LEU A 367 -32.58 -10.34 -16.62
C LEU A 367 -31.82 -11.67 -16.74
N GLU A 368 -32.17 -12.52 -17.71
CA GLU A 368 -31.43 -13.76 -18.01
C GLU A 368 -30.01 -13.47 -18.48
N THR A 369 -29.84 -12.47 -19.35
CA THR A 369 -28.52 -12.07 -19.86
C THR A 369 -27.65 -11.48 -18.75
N GLU A 370 -28.23 -10.66 -17.87
CA GLU A 370 -27.53 -10.11 -16.69
C GLU A 370 -27.11 -11.21 -15.72
N LEU A 371 -28.01 -12.16 -15.41
CA LEU A 371 -27.73 -13.28 -14.50
C LEU A 371 -26.75 -14.31 -15.10
N ALA A 372 -26.87 -14.61 -16.39
CA ALA A 372 -25.92 -15.45 -17.12
C ALA A 372 -24.56 -14.77 -17.25
N GLY A 373 -24.56 -13.45 -17.46
CA GLY A 373 -23.39 -12.59 -17.38
C GLY A 373 -22.67 -12.80 -16.06
N VAL A 374 -23.34 -12.62 -14.91
CA VAL A 374 -22.74 -12.82 -13.58
C VAL A 374 -22.27 -14.26 -13.34
N ARG A 375 -23.00 -15.29 -13.80
CA ARG A 375 -22.64 -16.70 -13.56
C ARG A 375 -21.49 -17.21 -14.41
N ASN A 376 -21.41 -16.77 -15.67
CA ASN A 376 -20.45 -17.25 -16.65
C ASN A 376 -19.33 -16.23 -16.93
N ASN A 377 -19.32 -15.07 -16.25
CA ASN A 377 -18.25 -14.10 -16.45
C ASN A 377 -16.91 -14.71 -16.04
N ALA A 378 -15.93 -14.65 -16.96
CA ALA A 378 -14.57 -15.09 -16.70
C ALA A 378 -13.96 -14.43 -15.45
N ILE A 379 -14.43 -13.23 -15.06
CA ILE A 379 -13.94 -12.51 -13.87
C ILE A 379 -14.15 -13.33 -12.58
N TYR A 380 -15.17 -14.21 -12.53
CA TYR A 380 -15.50 -14.98 -11.33
C TYR A 380 -14.94 -16.41 -11.33
N GLN A 381 -14.14 -16.79 -12.33
CA GLN A 381 -13.57 -18.14 -12.41
C GLN A 381 -12.68 -18.45 -11.21
N ASN A 382 -11.94 -17.45 -10.72
CA ASN A 382 -11.07 -17.56 -9.55
C ASN A 382 -11.60 -16.74 -8.36
N ALA A 383 -12.87 -16.35 -8.33
CA ALA A 383 -13.41 -15.55 -7.21
C ALA A 383 -13.28 -16.31 -5.88
N PHE A 384 -12.95 -15.59 -4.83
CA PHE A 384 -12.81 -16.15 -3.49
C PHE A 384 -13.96 -15.73 -2.58
N GLU A 385 -14.70 -16.72 -2.07
CA GLU A 385 -15.85 -16.51 -1.19
C GLU A 385 -15.44 -16.69 0.27
N TRP A 386 -14.92 -15.61 0.86
CA TRP A 386 -14.37 -15.57 2.23
C TRP A 386 -15.24 -16.26 3.28
N ARG A 387 -16.56 -16.06 3.21
CA ARG A 387 -17.53 -16.63 4.16
C ARG A 387 -17.68 -18.14 4.06
N PHE A 388 -17.55 -18.69 2.85
CA PHE A 388 -17.73 -20.13 2.64
C PHE A 388 -16.44 -20.90 2.82
N GLU A 389 -15.31 -20.26 2.53
CA GLU A 389 -14.01 -20.91 2.61
C GLU A 389 -13.47 -20.97 4.03
N PHE A 390 -13.84 -20.02 4.90
CA PHE A 390 -13.37 -19.95 6.28
C PHE A 390 -14.54 -19.85 7.28
N PRO A 391 -15.06 -20.97 7.82
CA PRO A 391 -16.14 -20.95 8.80
C PRO A 391 -15.74 -20.39 10.18
N ALA A 392 -14.43 -20.28 10.45
CA ALA A 392 -13.90 -19.73 11.70
C ALA A 392 -14.27 -18.25 11.91
N VAL A 393 -14.56 -17.52 10.82
CA VAL A 393 -14.92 -16.09 10.85
C VAL A 393 -16.41 -15.83 10.69
N LEU A 394 -17.24 -16.88 10.79
CA LEU A 394 -18.70 -16.76 10.87
C LEU A 394 -19.15 -16.80 12.33
N GLY A 395 -20.22 -16.11 12.67
CA GLY A 395 -20.91 -16.22 13.95
C GLY A 395 -22.04 -17.25 13.91
N ALA A 396 -22.77 -17.43 15.00
CA ALA A 396 -23.74 -18.53 15.14
C ALA A 396 -24.87 -18.46 14.10
N GLU A 397 -25.25 -17.26 13.67
CA GLU A 397 -26.33 -17.01 12.72
C GLU A 397 -25.82 -16.85 11.27
N GLY A 398 -24.53 -17.10 11.03
CA GLY A 398 -23.89 -16.97 9.73
C GLY A 398 -23.50 -15.53 9.36
N GLU A 399 -23.53 -14.61 10.32
CA GLU A 399 -22.98 -13.27 10.20
C GLU A 399 -21.45 -13.33 10.08
N PHE A 400 -20.87 -12.44 9.28
CA PHE A 400 -19.42 -12.36 9.12
C PHE A 400 -18.81 -11.59 10.29
N LEU A 401 -18.12 -12.30 11.19
CA LEU A 401 -17.43 -11.71 12.34
C LEU A 401 -16.12 -11.04 11.92
N GLY A 402 -15.44 -11.60 10.91
CA GLY A 402 -14.14 -11.13 10.44
C GLY A 402 -12.95 -11.70 11.22
N PHE A 403 -11.75 -11.26 10.84
CA PHE A 403 -10.47 -11.67 11.41
C PHE A 403 -9.99 -10.69 12.48
N ASP A 404 -9.31 -11.18 13.50
CA ASP A 404 -8.70 -10.33 14.53
C ASP A 404 -7.45 -9.61 14.01
N VAL A 405 -6.69 -10.29 13.14
CA VAL A 405 -5.48 -9.75 12.52
C VAL A 405 -5.48 -10.00 11.02
N VAL A 406 -5.12 -8.98 10.24
CA VAL A 406 -4.71 -9.15 8.83
C VAL A 406 -3.27 -8.67 8.66
N VAL A 407 -2.39 -9.49 8.10
CA VAL A 407 -0.99 -9.14 7.83
C VAL A 407 -0.57 -9.56 6.44
N GLY A 408 0.31 -8.82 5.80
CA GLY A 408 0.81 -9.22 4.49
C GLY A 408 1.55 -8.14 3.71
N ASN A 409 2.04 -8.54 2.55
CA ASN A 409 2.64 -7.67 1.54
C ASN A 409 1.85 -7.79 0.23
N PRO A 410 0.82 -6.94 0.01
CA PRO A 410 0.03 -6.95 -1.21
C PRO A 410 0.86 -6.72 -2.48
N PRO A 411 0.37 -7.15 -3.66
CA PRO A 411 1.09 -6.99 -4.92
C PRO A 411 1.15 -5.54 -5.41
N TYR A 412 2.30 -5.15 -5.99
CA TYR A 412 2.57 -3.80 -6.51
C TYR A 412 2.28 -3.72 -8.02
N VAL A 413 1.00 -3.80 -8.37
CA VAL A 413 0.53 -3.81 -9.77
C VAL A 413 -0.34 -2.57 -10.04
N PRO A 414 -0.07 -1.79 -11.10
CA PRO A 414 -0.94 -0.70 -11.51
C PRO A 414 -2.33 -1.19 -11.94
N LEU A 415 -3.41 -0.56 -11.46
CA LEU A 415 -4.79 -0.95 -11.78
C LEU A 415 -5.14 -0.83 -13.27
N LYS A 416 -4.45 0.03 -14.02
CA LYS A 416 -4.59 0.16 -15.47
C LYS A 416 -4.30 -1.16 -16.21
N ASP A 417 -3.44 -2.01 -15.64
CA ASP A 417 -3.03 -3.29 -16.25
C ASP A 417 -4.10 -4.38 -16.02
N LEU A 418 -5.04 -4.15 -15.08
CA LEU A 418 -6.20 -5.01 -14.80
C LEU A 418 -7.50 -4.48 -15.43
N SER A 419 -7.39 -3.90 -16.63
CA SER A 419 -8.52 -3.23 -17.31
C SER A 419 -9.77 -4.10 -17.53
N SER A 420 -9.63 -5.43 -17.66
CA SER A 420 -10.75 -6.36 -17.82
C SER A 420 -11.62 -6.50 -16.55
N GLN A 421 -11.08 -6.12 -15.39
CA GLN A 421 -11.77 -6.18 -14.09
C GLN A 421 -12.17 -4.78 -13.58
N ALA A 422 -11.90 -3.73 -14.36
CA ALA A 422 -12.13 -2.34 -13.99
C ALA A 422 -13.57 -2.06 -13.55
N ASP A 423 -14.55 -2.63 -14.24
CA ASP A 423 -15.97 -2.45 -13.91
C ASP A 423 -16.33 -3.10 -12.57
N TYR A 424 -15.79 -4.27 -12.28
CA TYR A 424 -16.01 -4.90 -10.97
C TYR A 424 -15.40 -4.04 -9.85
N PHE A 425 -14.16 -3.60 -10.02
CA PHE A 425 -13.48 -2.81 -8.99
C PHE A 425 -14.16 -1.45 -8.77
N SER A 426 -14.58 -0.76 -9.82
CA SER A 426 -15.25 0.54 -9.70
C SER A 426 -16.58 0.49 -8.96
N HIS A 427 -17.32 -0.62 -9.03
CA HIS A 427 -18.59 -0.79 -8.33
C HIS A 427 -18.42 -1.32 -6.89
N ASN A 428 -17.35 -2.06 -6.60
CA ASN A 428 -17.19 -2.77 -5.33
C ASN A 428 -16.18 -2.12 -4.37
N TYR A 429 -15.32 -1.22 -4.86
CA TYR A 429 -14.25 -0.59 -4.09
C TYR A 429 -14.29 0.92 -4.21
N THR A 430 -14.39 1.58 -3.07
CA THR A 430 -14.37 3.05 -2.96
C THR A 430 -12.98 3.63 -3.21
N THR A 431 -11.93 2.83 -2.97
CA THR A 431 -10.53 3.19 -3.19
C THR A 431 -10.08 3.02 -4.64
N TYR A 432 -10.92 2.48 -5.52
CA TYR A 432 -10.57 2.23 -6.91
C TYR A 432 -10.36 3.52 -7.70
N THR A 433 -9.20 3.63 -8.34
CA THR A 433 -8.98 4.60 -9.42
C THR A 433 -8.20 3.94 -10.54
N ARG A 434 -8.49 4.30 -11.80
CA ARG A 434 -7.80 3.72 -12.97
C ARG A 434 -6.26 3.92 -12.94
N ARG A 435 -5.79 4.97 -12.27
CA ARG A 435 -4.35 5.29 -12.14
C ARG A 435 -3.74 4.86 -10.80
N GLY A 436 -4.52 4.25 -9.91
CA GLY A 436 -4.05 3.74 -8.64
C GLY A 436 -3.40 2.36 -8.76
N ASP A 437 -3.03 1.81 -7.62
CA ASP A 437 -2.36 0.52 -7.49
C ASP A 437 -3.24 -0.51 -6.77
N VAL A 438 -3.02 -1.78 -7.06
CA VAL A 438 -3.80 -2.91 -6.51
C VAL A 438 -3.74 -2.98 -4.99
N TYR A 439 -2.62 -2.62 -4.35
CA TYR A 439 -2.52 -2.60 -2.88
C TYR A 439 -3.56 -1.68 -2.21
N CYS A 440 -4.08 -0.66 -2.89
CA CYS A 440 -5.17 0.18 -2.38
C CYS A 440 -6.44 -0.64 -2.16
N LEU A 441 -6.78 -1.52 -3.12
CA LEU A 441 -7.91 -2.44 -3.01
C LEU A 441 -7.71 -3.46 -1.89
N PHE A 442 -6.46 -3.92 -1.69
CA PHE A 442 -6.12 -4.80 -0.57
C PHE A 442 -6.25 -4.13 0.79
N CYS A 443 -5.92 -2.85 0.93
CA CYS A 443 -6.14 -2.11 2.18
C CYS A 443 -7.64 -2.03 2.51
N GLU A 444 -8.48 -1.70 1.51
CA GLU A 444 -9.94 -1.68 1.66
C GLU A 444 -10.50 -3.09 1.95
N LYS A 445 -10.04 -4.11 1.24
CA LYS A 445 -10.45 -5.50 1.48
C LYS A 445 -10.06 -5.95 2.88
N SER A 446 -8.82 -5.70 3.31
CA SER A 446 -8.33 -6.07 4.64
C SER A 446 -9.15 -5.39 5.74
N THR A 447 -9.46 -4.10 5.59
CA THR A 447 -10.36 -3.38 6.50
C THR A 447 -11.74 -4.05 6.63
N ARG A 448 -12.33 -4.47 5.50
CA ARG A 448 -13.63 -5.15 5.48
C ARG A 448 -13.57 -6.57 6.06
N LEU A 449 -12.42 -7.23 5.97
CA LEU A 449 -12.19 -8.56 6.53
C LEU A 449 -11.98 -8.54 8.04
N LEU A 450 -11.58 -7.41 8.64
CA LEU A 450 -11.36 -7.31 10.08
C LEU A 450 -12.67 -7.38 10.88
N SER A 451 -12.61 -8.01 12.05
CA SER A 451 -13.60 -7.83 13.11
C SER A 451 -13.55 -6.40 13.67
N ILE A 452 -14.63 -5.98 14.34
CA ILE A 452 -14.60 -4.71 15.09
C ILE A 452 -13.57 -4.85 16.20
N GLY A 453 -12.62 -3.91 16.30
CA GLY A 453 -11.48 -3.99 17.20
C GLY A 453 -10.27 -4.74 16.62
N GLY A 454 -10.46 -5.50 15.53
CA GLY A 454 -9.37 -6.14 14.80
C GLY A 454 -8.43 -5.13 14.15
N SER A 455 -7.20 -5.57 13.85
CA SER A 455 -6.17 -4.70 13.28
C SER A 455 -5.43 -5.33 12.11
N PHE A 456 -4.92 -4.52 11.19
CA PHE A 456 -4.03 -4.98 10.15
C PHE A 456 -2.67 -4.30 10.17
N GLY A 457 -1.67 -5.01 9.65
CA GLY A 457 -0.36 -4.50 9.32
C GLY A 457 -0.02 -4.87 7.87
N LEU A 458 0.03 -3.89 6.97
CA LEU A 458 0.33 -4.12 5.55
C LEU A 458 1.55 -3.34 5.12
N ILE A 459 2.38 -3.94 4.27
CA ILE A 459 3.41 -3.21 3.53
C ILE A 459 2.75 -2.56 2.32
N THR A 460 2.99 -1.28 2.09
CA THR A 460 2.51 -0.59 0.88
C THR A 460 3.61 0.28 0.28
N SER A 461 3.43 0.78 -0.94
CA SER A 461 4.31 1.84 -1.44
C SER A 461 4.06 3.12 -0.63
N ASN A 462 5.04 3.99 -0.51
CA ASN A 462 4.82 5.32 0.07
C ASN A 462 4.09 6.30 -0.88
N SER A 463 3.93 5.94 -2.17
CA SER A 463 3.40 6.85 -3.21
C SER A 463 1.98 7.36 -2.92
N TRP A 464 1.11 6.56 -2.31
CA TRP A 464 -0.26 6.99 -1.98
C TRP A 464 -0.31 8.11 -0.93
N LEU A 465 0.79 8.36 -0.19
CA LEU A 465 0.89 9.47 0.75
C LEU A 465 0.94 10.82 0.03
N GLN A 466 1.46 10.88 -1.20
CA GLN A 466 1.71 12.15 -1.92
C GLN A 466 0.95 12.26 -3.25
N THR A 467 0.25 11.22 -3.69
CA THR A 467 -0.41 11.19 -4.99
C THR A 467 -1.90 11.47 -4.92
N LYS A 468 -2.47 11.97 -6.03
CA LYS A 468 -3.91 12.27 -6.14
C LYS A 468 -4.82 11.05 -6.01
N TYR A 469 -4.36 9.87 -6.44
CA TYR A 469 -5.15 8.66 -6.28
C TYR A 469 -5.20 8.20 -4.81
N GLY A 470 -4.18 8.54 -4.03
CA GLY A 470 -4.10 8.21 -2.61
C GLY A 470 -5.19 8.86 -1.76
N VAL A 471 -5.79 9.97 -2.23
CA VAL A 471 -6.91 10.65 -1.55
C VAL A 471 -8.05 9.69 -1.22
N TYR A 472 -8.41 8.79 -2.15
CA TYR A 472 -9.49 7.83 -1.93
C TYR A 472 -9.15 6.80 -0.86
N LEU A 473 -7.90 6.32 -0.82
CA LEU A 473 -7.44 5.41 0.23
C LEU A 473 -7.40 6.13 1.58
N LYS A 474 -6.90 7.35 1.64
CA LYS A 474 -6.87 8.18 2.86
C LYS A 474 -8.27 8.41 3.41
N SER A 475 -9.22 8.82 2.58
CA SER A 475 -10.61 9.03 3.00
C SER A 475 -11.22 7.75 3.53
N PHE A 476 -11.07 6.64 2.80
CA PHE A 476 -11.61 5.35 3.22
C PHE A 476 -11.07 4.93 4.60
N LEU A 477 -9.76 5.01 4.83
CA LEU A 477 -9.15 4.65 6.11
C LEU A 477 -9.63 5.55 7.25
N LEU A 478 -9.71 6.87 7.02
CA LEU A 478 -10.17 7.82 8.05
C LEU A 478 -11.68 7.71 8.36
N GLU A 479 -12.48 7.16 7.44
CA GLU A 479 -13.92 6.98 7.61
C GLU A 479 -14.31 5.64 8.26
N ASN A 480 -13.47 4.61 8.14
CA ASN A 480 -13.82 3.23 8.51
C ASN A 480 -13.07 2.69 9.74
N GLY A 481 -12.28 3.52 10.44
CA GLY A 481 -11.49 3.11 11.59
C GLY A 481 -10.34 4.07 11.93
N GLN A 482 -9.27 3.52 12.49
CA GLN A 482 -8.14 4.27 13.03
C GLN A 482 -6.84 3.83 12.38
N ILE A 483 -6.09 4.77 11.80
CA ILE A 483 -4.68 4.54 11.50
C ILE A 483 -3.93 4.55 12.83
N ASP A 484 -3.29 3.44 13.18
CA ASP A 484 -2.51 3.34 14.43
C ASP A 484 -1.12 3.94 14.23
N GLY A 485 -0.55 3.71 13.04
CA GLY A 485 0.62 4.46 12.61
C GLY A 485 1.21 4.03 11.28
N ILE A 486 2.17 4.83 10.81
CA ILE A 486 2.90 4.60 9.55
C ILE A 486 4.41 4.63 9.84
N VAL A 487 5.13 3.60 9.41
CA VAL A 487 6.60 3.59 9.40
C VAL A 487 7.07 3.71 7.97
N ASN A 488 7.63 4.86 7.60
CA ASN A 488 8.15 5.13 6.26
C ASN A 488 9.66 4.85 6.19
N PHE A 489 10.10 4.22 5.11
CA PHE A 489 11.52 4.02 4.84
C PHE A 489 11.98 5.06 3.82
N GLU A 490 12.69 6.08 4.27
CA GLU A 490 13.14 7.24 3.47
C GLU A 490 14.56 6.97 2.95
N ASP A 491 14.76 7.07 1.63
CA ASP A 491 16.05 6.83 0.95
C ASP A 491 16.71 5.47 1.28
N LEU A 492 15.89 4.48 1.62
CA LEU A 492 16.36 3.17 2.05
C LEU A 492 15.76 2.07 1.17
N GLN A 493 16.61 1.40 0.41
CA GLN A 493 16.23 0.23 -0.37
C GLN A 493 16.12 -0.99 0.55
N ILE A 494 14.91 -1.24 1.04
CA ILE A 494 14.58 -2.40 1.89
C ILE A 494 14.54 -3.71 1.10
N PHE A 495 14.12 -3.63 -0.15
CA PHE A 495 13.99 -4.77 -1.05
C PHE A 495 15.10 -4.71 -2.11
N GLU A 496 16.07 -5.63 -2.06
CA GLU A 496 17.24 -5.65 -2.95
C GLU A 496 16.87 -5.58 -4.45
N GLU A 497 15.71 -6.12 -4.81
CA GLU A 497 15.27 -6.33 -6.20
C GLU A 497 14.22 -5.31 -6.65
N ALA A 498 13.70 -4.47 -5.74
CA ALA A 498 12.68 -3.46 -6.06
C ALA A 498 13.24 -2.05 -5.92
N THR A 499 12.89 -1.18 -6.86
CA THR A 499 13.18 0.27 -6.81
C THR A 499 12.06 1.06 -6.12
N VAL A 500 11.05 0.38 -5.58
CA VAL A 500 9.86 0.99 -4.98
C VAL A 500 10.15 1.32 -3.52
N GLU A 501 9.93 2.59 -3.16
CA GLU A 501 9.92 3.01 -1.76
C GLU A 501 8.63 2.54 -1.07
N VAL A 502 8.80 2.03 0.15
CA VAL A 502 7.75 1.34 0.91
C VAL A 502 7.51 1.99 2.27
N ASN A 503 6.33 1.74 2.81
CA ASN A 503 5.99 2.01 4.20
C ASN A 503 5.27 0.80 4.82
N LEU A 504 5.24 0.77 6.14
CA LEU A 504 4.42 -0.14 6.93
C LEU A 504 3.20 0.64 7.42
N LEU A 505 2.01 0.17 7.09
CA LEU A 505 0.73 0.75 7.52
C LEU A 505 0.10 -0.14 8.59
N PHE A 506 -0.12 0.42 9.78
CA PHE A 506 -0.85 -0.21 10.87
C PHE A 506 -2.20 0.47 11.07
N TYR A 507 -3.25 -0.32 11.19
CA TYR A 507 -4.63 0.16 11.22
C TYR A 507 -5.51 -0.72 12.10
N SER A 508 -6.47 -0.13 12.78
CA SER A 508 -7.49 -0.82 13.58
C SER A 508 -8.89 -0.44 13.11
N ARG A 509 -9.74 -1.44 12.90
CA ARG A 509 -11.17 -1.22 12.59
C ARG A 509 -11.88 -0.81 13.87
N LYS A 510 -12.42 0.41 13.92
CA LYS A 510 -13.09 0.98 15.10
C LYS A 510 -14.33 1.77 14.66
N ASN A 511 -15.29 1.91 15.58
CA ASN A 511 -16.49 2.75 15.36
C ASN A 511 -16.19 4.25 15.54
N SER A 512 -15.11 4.59 16.24
CA SER A 512 -14.63 5.95 16.46
C SER A 512 -13.35 6.19 15.68
N THR A 513 -13.20 7.39 15.12
CA THR A 513 -12.04 7.79 14.32
C THR A 513 -11.38 9.02 14.94
N ASP A 514 -10.04 9.02 14.97
CA ASP A 514 -9.19 10.16 15.33
C ASP A 514 -8.34 10.50 14.10
N SER A 515 -8.34 11.77 13.71
CA SER A 515 -7.51 12.27 12.61
C SER A 515 -6.02 12.22 12.95
N LYS A 516 -5.66 12.06 14.23
CA LYS A 516 -4.27 12.03 14.68
C LYS A 516 -3.73 10.62 14.83
N PHE A 517 -2.55 10.36 14.28
CA PHE A 517 -1.88 9.06 14.41
C PHE A 517 -0.36 9.19 14.43
N TYR A 518 0.31 8.11 14.84
CA TYR A 518 1.77 8.09 14.94
C TYR A 518 2.44 7.85 13.59
N VAL A 519 3.50 8.59 13.31
CA VAL A 519 4.35 8.35 12.16
C VAL A 519 5.80 8.29 12.56
N SER A 520 6.59 7.48 11.86
CA SER A 520 8.04 7.41 12.01
C SER A 520 8.68 7.35 10.63
N SER A 521 9.73 8.13 10.39
CA SER A 521 10.59 7.99 9.21
C SER A 521 11.92 7.37 9.62
N ILE A 522 12.33 6.35 8.87
CA ILE A 522 13.59 5.62 9.06
C ILE A 522 14.48 5.93 7.87
N ASP A 523 15.51 6.72 8.13
CA ASP A 523 16.54 7.11 7.17
C ASP A 523 17.74 6.15 7.21
N LYS A 524 18.56 6.18 6.15
CA LYS A 524 19.78 5.36 6.04
C LYS A 524 20.79 5.58 7.17
N GLN A 525 20.84 6.78 7.76
CA GLN A 525 21.82 7.13 8.79
C GLN A 525 21.48 6.50 10.15
N SER A 526 20.21 6.29 10.41
CA SER A 526 19.70 5.74 11.66
C SER A 526 19.26 4.29 11.58
N PHE A 527 19.28 3.70 10.40
CA PHE A 527 18.82 2.33 10.19
C PHE A 527 19.80 1.31 10.77
N GLU A 528 19.34 0.59 11.79
CA GLU A 528 20.01 -0.58 12.34
C GLU A 528 18.99 -1.72 12.49
N ILE A 529 19.22 -2.84 11.79
CA ILE A 529 18.28 -3.97 11.74
C ILE A 529 17.99 -4.52 13.14
N SER A 530 19.04 -4.71 13.95
CA SER A 530 18.96 -5.25 15.32
C SER A 530 18.08 -4.43 16.26
N ASN A 531 17.90 -3.14 15.97
CA ASN A 531 17.21 -2.19 16.84
C ASN A 531 16.02 -1.49 16.16
N PHE A 532 15.58 -2.00 15.00
CA PHE A 532 14.54 -1.38 14.17
C PHE A 532 13.27 -1.06 14.95
N ALA A 533 12.76 -2.02 15.73
CA ALA A 533 11.53 -1.83 16.52
C ALA A 533 11.65 -0.68 17.54
N ALA A 534 12.77 -0.59 18.25
CA ALA A 534 12.99 0.47 19.22
C ALA A 534 13.18 1.83 18.53
N ILE A 535 13.84 1.86 17.37
CA ILE A 535 14.01 3.08 16.57
C ILE A 535 12.64 3.59 16.10
N ALA A 536 11.82 2.72 15.51
CA ALA A 536 10.48 3.06 15.04
C ALA A 536 9.58 3.60 16.16
N LEU A 537 9.69 3.04 17.37
CA LEU A 537 8.94 3.51 18.53
C LEU A 537 9.49 4.81 19.13
N LYS A 538 10.81 5.00 19.15
CA LYS A 538 11.46 6.17 19.75
C LYS A 538 11.34 7.42 18.88
N LYS A 539 11.35 7.25 17.56
CA LYS A 539 11.29 8.35 16.58
C LYS A 539 9.88 8.73 16.14
N ARG A 540 8.85 8.12 16.73
CA ARG A 540 7.47 8.40 16.32
C ARG A 540 6.97 9.72 16.91
N TYR A 541 6.25 10.48 16.10
CA TYR A 541 5.52 11.67 16.52
C TYR A 541 4.10 11.62 15.93
N LYS A 542 3.20 12.49 16.40
CA LYS A 542 1.83 12.52 15.89
C LYS A 542 1.68 13.56 14.80
N ILE A 543 1.02 13.19 13.71
CA ILE A 543 0.53 14.13 12.70
C ILE A 543 -1.00 14.16 12.72
N GLU A 544 -1.57 15.25 12.23
CA GLU A 544 -3.00 15.35 11.95
C GLU A 544 -3.24 15.08 10.47
N ALA A 545 -4.11 14.12 10.18
CA ALA A 545 -4.36 13.67 8.84
C ALA A 545 -5.61 14.29 8.23
N LYS A 546 -5.43 14.80 7.01
CA LYS A 546 -6.52 15.27 6.16
C LYS A 546 -6.44 14.56 4.81
N PRO A 547 -7.54 13.98 4.30
CA PRO A 547 -7.49 13.11 3.13
C PRO A 547 -7.10 13.85 1.84
N ASN A 548 -7.46 15.13 1.73
CA ASN A 548 -7.19 15.96 0.54
C ASN A 548 -5.79 16.60 0.53
N GLU A 549 -4.98 16.37 1.57
CA GLU A 549 -3.62 16.89 1.69
C GLU A 549 -2.59 15.79 1.43
N GLU A 550 -1.40 16.18 0.98
CA GLU A 550 -0.25 15.27 0.91
C GLU A 550 0.25 15.00 2.34
N TRP A 551 0.57 13.74 2.64
CA TRP A 551 1.08 13.34 3.96
C TRP A 551 2.59 13.22 3.88
N ALA A 552 3.29 14.20 4.44
CA ALA A 552 4.75 14.18 4.53
C ALA A 552 5.16 13.33 5.74
N VAL A 553 5.44 12.04 5.52
CA VAL A 553 5.95 11.15 6.57
C VAL A 553 7.47 11.21 6.58
N ILE A 554 7.98 12.26 7.24
CA ILE A 554 9.41 12.59 7.39
C ILE A 554 9.82 12.51 8.86
N ASN A 555 11.11 12.71 9.18
CA ASN A 555 11.56 12.76 10.58
C ASN A 555 10.93 13.96 11.33
N GLU A 556 10.64 13.79 12.63
CA GLU A 556 10.03 14.80 13.52
C GLU A 556 10.67 16.19 13.36
N ARG A 557 12.00 16.28 13.38
CA ARG A 557 12.70 17.58 13.24
C ARG A 557 12.42 18.26 11.89
N LYS A 558 12.40 17.48 10.80
CA LYS A 558 12.08 18.02 9.47
C LYS A 558 10.61 18.45 9.41
N HIS A 559 9.72 17.69 10.05
CA HIS A 559 8.31 18.01 10.13
C HIS A 559 8.07 19.32 10.89
N ASP A 560 8.69 19.50 12.05
CA ASP A 560 8.54 20.73 12.85
C ASP A 560 8.98 21.97 12.06
N VAL A 561 10.12 21.89 11.39
CA VAL A 561 10.61 22.97 10.51
C VAL A 561 9.64 23.21 9.37
N LYS A 562 9.14 22.16 8.70
CA LYS A 562 8.16 22.28 7.61
C LYS A 562 6.88 22.98 8.10
N THR A 563 6.29 22.53 9.21
CA THR A 563 5.08 23.13 9.79
C THR A 563 5.31 24.59 10.15
N LYS A 564 6.48 24.93 10.68
CA LYS A 564 6.85 26.31 11.01
C LYS A 564 6.96 27.21 9.78
N ILE A 565 7.54 26.69 8.69
CA ILE A 565 7.59 27.37 7.39
C ILE A 565 6.16 27.63 6.86
N GLU A 566 5.22 26.69 7.06
CA GLU A 566 3.85 26.78 6.57
C GLU A 566 2.92 27.66 7.44
N ALA A 567 3.12 27.71 8.77
CA ALA A 567 2.15 28.28 9.71
C ALA A 567 1.83 29.77 9.52
N ASN A 568 2.79 30.58 9.05
CA ASN A 568 2.65 32.03 8.88
C ASN A 568 2.86 32.48 7.42
N SER A 569 2.41 31.65 6.50
CA SER A 569 2.65 31.82 5.07
C SER A 569 1.38 31.78 4.23
N ILE A 570 1.40 32.47 3.09
CA ILE A 570 0.44 32.31 1.99
C ILE A 570 1.08 31.50 0.86
N SER A 571 0.27 30.89 -0.01
CA SER A 571 0.83 30.24 -1.19
C SER A 571 1.51 31.28 -2.10
N LEU A 572 2.59 30.90 -2.77
CA LEU A 572 3.24 31.77 -3.74
C LEU A 572 2.26 32.22 -4.83
N ALA A 573 1.32 31.37 -5.24
CA ALA A 573 0.27 31.74 -6.18
C ALA A 573 -0.61 32.92 -5.69
N ASP A 574 -0.86 33.00 -4.38
CA ASP A 574 -1.67 34.05 -3.78
C ASP A 574 -0.87 35.33 -3.45
N SER A 575 0.45 35.34 -3.73
CA SER A 575 1.35 36.45 -3.43
C SER A 575 1.50 37.50 -4.56
N GLY A 576 0.46 37.66 -5.38
CA GLY A 576 0.40 38.67 -6.45
C GLY A 576 1.26 38.33 -7.68
N ILE A 577 1.33 37.05 -8.05
CA ILE A 577 2.11 36.58 -9.20
C ILE A 577 1.31 35.68 -10.13
N ARG A 578 1.78 35.54 -11.37
CA ARG A 578 1.25 34.60 -12.35
C ARG A 578 2.37 33.74 -12.90
N ILE A 579 2.26 32.42 -12.70
CA ILE A 579 3.18 31.44 -13.28
C ILE A 579 2.61 30.87 -14.57
N SER A 580 3.42 30.83 -15.61
CA SER A 580 3.06 30.38 -16.96
C SER A 580 4.09 29.38 -17.52
N PHE A 581 3.65 28.58 -18.48
CA PHE A 581 4.52 27.64 -19.20
C PHE A 581 5.33 28.36 -20.29
N GLY A 582 6.49 27.83 -20.66
CA GLY A 582 7.11 28.24 -21.92
C GLY A 582 6.25 27.90 -23.14
N VAL A 583 6.67 28.39 -24.31
CA VAL A 583 5.99 28.09 -25.58
C VAL A 583 6.13 26.61 -25.93
N LYS A 584 5.06 25.99 -26.46
CA LYS A 584 5.11 24.61 -26.95
C LYS A 584 5.15 24.63 -28.46
N THR A 585 6.25 24.17 -29.03
CA THR A 585 6.42 24.10 -30.48
C THR A 585 5.71 22.89 -31.09
N GLY A 586 5.62 21.78 -30.33
CA GLY A 586 5.15 20.48 -30.84
C GLY A 586 6.07 19.82 -31.88
N TYR A 587 7.06 20.56 -32.39
CA TYR A 587 8.13 20.12 -33.28
C TYR A 587 9.23 21.19 -33.28
N ASN A 588 10.31 20.97 -32.53
CA ASN A 588 11.31 22.01 -32.27
C ASN A 588 12.05 22.45 -33.53
N GLU A 589 12.33 21.52 -34.43
CA GLU A 589 13.13 21.71 -35.65
C GLU A 589 12.52 22.72 -36.63
N ALA A 590 11.21 22.98 -36.55
CA ALA A 590 10.53 23.96 -37.39
C ALA A 590 10.36 25.34 -36.73
N PHE A 591 10.44 25.43 -35.40
CA PHE A 591 10.12 26.66 -34.66
C PHE A 591 11.29 27.21 -33.85
N ILE A 592 12.38 26.46 -33.70
CA ILE A 592 13.60 26.91 -33.03
C ILE A 592 14.71 26.96 -34.07
N ILE A 593 15.17 28.18 -34.38
CA ILE A 593 16.18 28.42 -35.41
C ILE A 593 17.47 28.94 -34.79
N GLU A 594 18.59 28.63 -35.43
CA GLU A 594 19.90 29.14 -35.06
C GLU A 594 20.20 30.49 -35.73
N LYS A 595 21.20 31.19 -35.19
CA LYS A 595 21.64 32.52 -35.67
C LYS A 595 21.84 32.64 -37.19
N PRO A 596 22.45 31.69 -37.92
CA PRO A 596 22.62 31.84 -39.37
C PRO A 596 21.28 31.96 -40.13
N LEU A 597 20.27 31.18 -39.73
CA LEU A 597 18.95 31.22 -40.36
C LEU A 597 18.18 32.47 -39.92
N TYR A 598 18.30 32.85 -38.65
CA TYR A 598 17.78 34.12 -38.14
C TYR A 598 18.32 35.32 -38.94
N GLU A 599 19.64 35.41 -39.11
CA GLU A 599 20.28 36.48 -39.88
C GLU A 599 19.83 36.47 -41.35
N SER A 600 19.65 35.29 -41.95
CA SER A 600 19.09 35.17 -43.30
C SER A 600 17.69 35.79 -43.40
N PHE A 601 16.78 35.48 -42.46
CA PHE A 601 15.43 36.04 -42.48
C PHE A 601 15.41 37.55 -42.26
N VAL A 602 16.18 38.05 -41.30
CA VAL A 602 16.24 39.48 -40.98
C VAL A 602 16.88 40.28 -42.12
N ASN A 603 17.88 39.73 -42.81
CA ASN A 603 18.48 40.37 -43.97
C ASN A 603 17.52 40.43 -45.17
N SER A 604 16.70 39.39 -45.36
CA SER A 604 15.66 39.38 -46.39
C SER A 604 14.50 40.31 -46.06
N ASN A 605 14.11 40.38 -44.79
CA ASN A 605 12.99 41.17 -44.29
C ASN A 605 13.29 41.70 -42.89
N PRO A 606 13.70 42.98 -42.73
CA PRO A 606 14.04 43.54 -41.43
C PRO A 606 12.90 43.50 -40.40
N LEU A 607 11.64 43.42 -40.84
CA LEU A 607 10.48 43.29 -39.94
C LEU A 607 10.39 41.91 -39.28
N ALA A 608 11.09 40.89 -39.79
CA ALA A 608 11.08 39.53 -39.24
C ALA A 608 11.51 39.46 -37.77
N VAL A 609 12.28 40.44 -37.28
CA VAL A 609 12.69 40.56 -35.86
C VAL A 609 11.47 40.54 -34.92
N GLU A 610 10.31 41.03 -35.35
CA GLU A 610 9.07 41.07 -34.55
C GLU A 610 8.52 39.68 -34.18
N ILE A 611 8.80 38.68 -35.01
CA ILE A 611 8.35 37.29 -34.84
C ILE A 611 9.51 36.32 -34.60
N LEU A 612 10.73 36.83 -34.38
CA LEU A 612 11.93 36.04 -34.11
C LEU A 612 12.60 36.39 -32.77
N PRO A 613 11.87 36.36 -31.63
CA PRO A 613 12.48 36.66 -30.33
C PRO A 613 13.50 35.58 -29.93
N GLN A 614 14.49 35.97 -29.13
CA GLN A 614 15.48 35.04 -28.59
C GLN A 614 14.82 34.01 -27.65
N LEU A 615 15.25 32.75 -27.74
CA LEU A 615 14.69 31.64 -27.00
C LEU A 615 15.70 31.07 -25.99
N VAL A 616 15.24 30.81 -24.77
CA VAL A 616 16.01 30.16 -23.70
C VAL A 616 15.35 28.83 -23.29
N ARG A 617 16.18 27.87 -22.89
CA ARG A 617 15.77 26.58 -22.31
C ARG A 617 16.24 26.49 -20.87
N GLY A 618 15.75 25.49 -20.14
CA GLY A 618 16.07 25.32 -18.71
C GLY A 618 17.58 25.22 -18.42
N ARG A 619 18.37 24.64 -19.34
CA ARG A 619 19.85 24.55 -19.20
C ARG A 619 20.57 25.90 -19.31
N ASP A 620 19.94 26.85 -19.98
CA ASP A 620 20.46 28.20 -20.23
C ASP A 620 20.18 29.12 -19.00
N VAL A 621 19.33 28.68 -18.06
CA VAL A 621 19.06 29.39 -16.80
C VAL A 621 20.02 28.92 -15.71
N LYS A 622 20.73 29.88 -15.09
CA LYS A 622 21.60 29.65 -13.93
C LYS A 622 21.03 30.36 -12.70
N LYS A 623 21.62 30.10 -11.54
CA LYS A 623 21.26 30.81 -10.30
C LYS A 623 21.61 32.30 -10.47
N TYR A 624 20.60 33.17 -10.42
CA TYR A 624 20.71 34.63 -10.60
C TYR A 624 21.18 35.13 -11.98
N SER A 625 21.29 34.29 -13.00
CA SER A 625 21.69 34.73 -14.35
C SER A 625 21.10 33.87 -15.47
N ILE A 626 21.07 34.43 -16.68
CA ILE A 626 20.60 33.73 -17.89
C ILE A 626 21.71 33.80 -18.94
N GLU A 627 22.18 32.65 -19.38
CA GLU A 627 23.04 32.53 -20.55
C GLU A 627 22.15 32.66 -21.79
N LEU A 628 22.46 33.61 -22.68
CA LEU A 628 21.65 33.86 -23.86
C LEU A 628 22.21 33.05 -25.03
N PRO A 629 21.55 31.96 -25.46
CA PRO A 629 22.01 31.19 -26.59
C PRO A 629 21.67 31.90 -27.91
N ASP A 630 22.40 31.56 -28.97
CA ASP A 630 22.13 31.98 -30.35
C ASP A 630 20.94 31.18 -30.96
N LEU A 631 19.83 31.11 -30.22
CA LEU A 631 18.58 30.45 -30.61
C LEU A 631 17.41 31.44 -30.61
N TYR A 632 16.55 31.29 -31.61
CA TYR A 632 15.42 32.18 -31.85
C TYR A 632 14.16 31.37 -32.10
N LEU A 633 13.02 31.90 -31.65
CA LEU A 633 11.72 31.28 -31.81
C LEU A 633 11.02 31.84 -33.05
N VAL A 634 10.48 30.99 -33.92
CA VAL A 634 9.52 31.41 -34.94
C VAL A 634 8.15 31.58 -34.26
N LYS A 635 7.83 32.82 -33.88
CA LYS A 635 6.66 33.16 -33.06
C LYS A 635 5.39 33.29 -33.91
N VAL A 636 4.71 32.17 -34.17
CA VAL A 636 3.39 32.14 -34.83
C VAL A 636 2.30 31.74 -33.83
N GLY A 637 1.51 32.72 -33.39
CA GLY A 637 0.41 32.54 -32.46
C GLY A 637 -0.89 32.06 -33.13
N TYR A 638 -1.92 31.89 -32.30
CA TYR A 638 -3.21 31.40 -32.75
C TYR A 638 -3.87 32.34 -33.78
N LYS A 639 -4.27 31.78 -34.93
CA LYS A 639 -4.83 32.51 -36.09
C LYS A 639 -3.88 33.52 -36.74
N GLN A 640 -2.58 33.48 -36.45
CA GLN A 640 -1.60 34.39 -37.04
C GLN A 640 -0.98 33.87 -38.34
N HIS A 641 -1.22 32.60 -38.73
CA HIS A 641 -0.62 32.02 -39.94
C HIS A 641 -0.91 32.82 -41.22
N MET A 642 -2.12 33.36 -41.39
CA MET A 642 -2.49 34.15 -42.57
C MET A 642 -1.76 35.50 -42.62
N GLU A 643 -1.45 36.07 -41.46
CA GLU A 643 -0.67 37.30 -41.38
C GLU A 643 0.79 37.01 -41.67
N VAL A 644 1.32 35.89 -41.16
CA VAL A 644 2.69 35.47 -41.41
C VAL A 644 2.92 35.17 -42.89
N GLU A 645 1.99 34.48 -43.55
CA GLU A 645 2.02 34.23 -44.99
C GLU A 645 2.10 35.52 -45.82
N LYS A 646 1.42 36.59 -45.38
CA LYS A 646 1.38 37.88 -46.09
C LYS A 646 2.56 38.80 -45.77
N LYS A 647 2.98 38.88 -44.51
CA LYS A 647 4.00 39.83 -44.04
C LYS A 647 5.41 39.26 -44.02
N TYR A 648 5.55 37.94 -43.86
CA TYR A 648 6.83 37.24 -43.75
C TYR A 648 6.82 35.97 -44.62
N PRO A 649 6.64 36.10 -45.95
CA PRO A 649 6.49 34.96 -46.86
C PRO A 649 7.69 34.00 -46.80
N GLU A 650 8.92 34.51 -46.61
CA GLU A 650 10.14 33.71 -46.45
C GLU A 650 10.10 32.76 -45.24
N ILE A 651 9.49 33.21 -44.12
CA ILE A 651 9.32 32.39 -42.92
C ILE A 651 8.19 31.38 -43.12
N PHE A 652 7.11 31.78 -43.80
CA PHE A 652 6.01 30.87 -44.11
C PHE A 652 6.46 29.73 -45.04
N GLU A 653 7.25 30.03 -46.09
CA GLU A 653 7.85 29.03 -46.98
C GLU A 653 8.78 28.08 -46.23
N TYR A 654 9.56 28.59 -45.27
CA TYR A 654 10.35 27.74 -44.38
C TYR A 654 9.48 26.79 -43.57
N LEU A 655 8.39 27.26 -42.95
CA LEU A 655 7.44 26.40 -42.23
C LEU A 655 6.76 25.38 -43.17
N LEU A 656 6.46 25.79 -44.41
CA LEU A 656 5.87 24.94 -45.43
C LEU A 656 6.79 23.74 -45.76
N SER A 657 8.11 23.93 -45.75
CA SER A 657 9.08 22.83 -45.90
C SER A 657 8.98 21.76 -44.81
N HIS A 658 8.37 22.09 -43.66
CA HIS A 658 8.11 21.18 -42.54
C HIS A 658 6.65 20.69 -42.44
N GLN A 659 5.77 21.08 -43.38
CA GLN A 659 4.32 20.87 -43.30
C GLN A 659 3.94 19.39 -43.09
N GLU A 660 4.65 18.46 -43.72
CA GLU A 660 4.34 17.02 -43.62
C GLU A 660 4.40 16.52 -42.16
N ARG A 661 5.35 17.04 -41.38
CA ARG A 661 5.49 16.70 -39.96
C ARG A 661 4.54 17.51 -39.09
N LEU A 662 4.41 18.81 -39.36
CA LEU A 662 3.57 19.73 -38.59
C LEU A 662 2.09 19.37 -38.64
N SER A 663 1.60 18.93 -39.80
CA SER A 663 0.19 18.52 -39.99
C SER A 663 -0.19 17.26 -39.22
N LYS A 664 0.80 16.45 -38.80
CA LYS A 664 0.61 15.20 -38.03
C LYS A 664 0.58 15.43 -36.51
N ARG A 665 0.76 16.67 -36.01
CA ARG A 665 0.67 16.96 -34.57
C ARG A 665 -0.76 16.74 -34.07
N GLY A 666 -0.91 16.12 -32.91
CA GLY A 666 -2.21 15.67 -32.40
C GLY A 666 -3.27 16.78 -32.29
N GLN A 667 -2.88 17.98 -31.87
CA GLN A 667 -3.80 19.12 -31.77
C GLN A 667 -4.23 19.66 -33.15
N VAL A 668 -3.35 19.60 -34.15
CA VAL A 668 -3.68 19.97 -35.54
C VAL A 668 -4.64 18.95 -36.14
N VAL A 669 -4.39 17.65 -35.95
CA VAL A 669 -5.29 16.56 -36.39
C VAL A 669 -6.68 16.70 -35.75
N ASN A 670 -6.73 17.17 -34.51
CA ASN A 670 -7.99 17.44 -33.79
C ASN A 670 -8.64 18.78 -34.18
N GLY A 671 -8.11 19.51 -35.17
CA GLY A 671 -8.67 20.76 -35.68
C GLY A 671 -8.57 21.95 -34.72
N GLN A 672 -7.67 21.91 -33.74
CA GLN A 672 -7.57 22.97 -32.72
C GLN A 672 -6.87 24.24 -33.25
N HIS A 673 -5.93 24.09 -34.19
CA HIS A 673 -5.13 25.19 -34.76
C HIS A 673 -4.53 24.82 -36.12
N HIS A 674 -3.97 25.82 -36.82
CA HIS A 674 -3.32 25.62 -38.11
C HIS A 674 -1.91 25.03 -37.95
N TRP A 675 -1.46 24.17 -38.87
CA TRP A 675 -0.18 23.46 -38.75
C TRP A 675 1.05 24.39 -38.65
N ALA A 676 0.96 25.60 -39.20
CA ALA A 676 2.03 26.61 -39.15
C ALA A 676 2.11 27.36 -37.79
N GLU A 677 1.20 27.10 -36.86
CA GLU A 677 1.12 27.79 -35.55
C GLU A 677 1.82 26.97 -34.45
N LEU A 678 2.17 27.63 -33.34
CA LEU A 678 2.71 26.95 -32.15
C LEU A 678 1.65 26.04 -31.48
N ASP A 679 2.08 24.89 -30.97
CA ASP A 679 1.20 23.81 -30.48
C ASP A 679 0.36 24.19 -29.24
N ASN A 680 0.78 25.18 -28.44
CA ASN A 680 -0.04 25.67 -27.32
C ASN A 680 -1.02 26.79 -27.69
N ASN A 681 -1.14 27.16 -28.97
CA ASN A 681 -2.05 28.19 -29.48
C ASN A 681 -2.00 29.50 -28.67
N PRO A 682 -0.79 30.06 -28.45
CA PRO A 682 -0.65 31.26 -27.62
C PRO A 682 -1.38 32.43 -28.28
N SER A 683 -2.12 33.19 -27.46
CA SER A 683 -2.71 34.47 -27.85
C SER A 683 -1.67 35.60 -27.73
N GLU A 684 -1.95 36.75 -28.33
CA GLU A 684 -1.12 37.96 -28.12
C GLU A 684 -0.99 38.32 -26.64
N ALA A 685 -2.09 38.32 -25.90
CA ALA A 685 -2.07 38.57 -24.46
C ALA A 685 -1.19 37.58 -23.67
N TYR A 686 -0.98 36.35 -24.18
CA TYR A 686 -0.03 35.41 -23.59
C TYR A 686 1.41 35.76 -23.93
N PHE A 687 1.68 36.20 -25.16
CA PHE A 687 2.99 36.67 -25.58
C PHE A 687 3.43 37.94 -24.84
N ASP A 688 2.49 38.84 -24.52
CA ASP A 688 2.77 40.06 -23.77
C ASP A 688 3.34 39.77 -22.37
N LEU A 689 3.03 38.61 -21.79
CA LEU A 689 3.61 38.19 -20.51
C LEU A 689 5.13 37.97 -20.62
N PHE A 690 5.64 37.54 -21.77
CA PHE A 690 7.09 37.41 -21.99
C PHE A 690 7.78 38.75 -22.18
N LEU A 691 7.06 39.85 -22.37
CA LEU A 691 7.65 41.18 -22.49
C LEU A 691 7.79 41.88 -21.12
N GLN A 692 7.07 41.39 -20.11
CA GLN A 692 7.16 41.92 -18.75
C GLN A 692 8.47 41.51 -18.05
N PRO A 693 8.89 42.25 -17.01
CA PRO A 693 9.86 41.77 -16.05
C PRO A 693 9.42 40.41 -15.48
N LYS A 694 10.31 39.44 -15.48
CA LYS A 694 9.97 38.05 -15.17
C LYS A 694 11.09 37.29 -14.49
N LEU A 695 10.71 36.29 -13.70
CA LEU A 695 11.59 35.21 -13.27
C LEU A 695 11.45 34.01 -14.21
N ILE A 696 12.55 33.32 -14.48
CA ILE A 696 12.60 32.12 -15.33
C ILE A 696 13.32 31.00 -14.57
N TRP A 697 12.86 29.75 -14.73
CA TRP A 697 13.53 28.54 -14.24
C TRP A 697 13.19 27.31 -15.09
N GLY A 698 14.07 26.30 -15.06
CA GLY A 698 13.85 25.00 -15.70
C GLY A 698 13.09 24.01 -14.81
N GLU A 699 12.34 23.09 -15.41
CA GLU A 699 11.61 22.06 -14.64
C GLU A 699 12.53 21.10 -13.90
N ILE A 700 13.65 20.68 -14.51
CA ILE A 700 14.54 19.66 -13.95
C ILE A 700 15.84 20.34 -13.54
N SER A 701 16.15 20.31 -12.25
CA SER A 701 17.40 20.86 -11.72
C SER A 701 17.72 20.22 -10.38
N ASP A 702 19.01 19.95 -10.17
CA ASP A 702 19.59 19.48 -8.91
C ASP A 702 19.46 20.50 -7.79
N LYS A 703 19.57 21.80 -8.13
CA LYS A 703 19.47 22.94 -7.21
C LYS A 703 18.49 24.00 -7.72
N PRO A 704 17.97 24.90 -6.86
CA PRO A 704 17.18 26.02 -7.34
C PRO A 704 18.01 26.92 -8.27
N LYS A 705 17.47 27.18 -9.46
CA LYS A 705 18.09 28.03 -10.50
C LYS A 705 17.04 28.99 -11.06
N PHE A 706 16.73 30.02 -10.27
CA PHE A 706 15.83 31.09 -10.67
C PHE A 706 16.65 32.31 -11.11
N ALA A 707 16.24 32.94 -12.20
CA ALA A 707 16.88 34.14 -12.73
C ALA A 707 15.86 35.22 -13.11
N TYR A 708 16.17 36.46 -12.78
CA TYR A 708 15.38 37.64 -13.14
C TYR A 708 15.84 38.23 -14.46
N THR A 709 14.90 38.65 -15.30
CA THR A 709 15.21 39.33 -16.56
C THR A 709 14.12 40.31 -16.97
N GLU A 710 14.57 41.44 -17.50
CA GLU A 710 13.74 42.44 -18.21
C GLU A 710 13.93 42.34 -19.73
N LYS A 711 14.79 41.42 -20.20
CA LYS A 711 15.05 41.21 -21.62
C LYS A 711 13.84 40.56 -22.30
N ASN A 712 13.69 40.83 -23.60
CA ASN A 712 12.71 40.18 -24.47
C ASN A 712 13.20 38.77 -24.84
N VAL A 713 13.03 37.83 -23.91
CA VAL A 713 13.42 36.42 -24.05
C VAL A 713 12.23 35.51 -23.82
N PHE A 714 12.12 34.48 -24.65
CA PHE A 714 11.04 33.49 -24.61
C PHE A 714 11.55 32.19 -24.02
N ALA A 715 10.74 31.54 -23.20
CA ALA A 715 11.08 30.27 -22.56
C ALA A 715 10.49 29.09 -23.36
N GLU A 716 11.25 28.01 -23.53
CA GLU A 716 10.79 26.74 -24.14
C GLU A 716 9.87 25.95 -23.18
N ALA A 717 9.06 25.03 -23.69
CA ALA A 717 8.01 24.28 -22.97
C ALA A 717 8.42 23.68 -21.59
N THR A 718 9.68 23.26 -21.42
CA THR A 718 10.21 22.69 -20.17
C THR A 718 10.82 23.74 -19.23
N THR A 719 10.58 25.01 -19.53
CA THR A 719 11.03 26.19 -18.80
C THR A 719 9.81 27.01 -18.43
N PHE A 720 9.68 27.39 -17.17
CA PHE A 720 8.56 28.18 -16.66
C PHE A 720 8.99 29.62 -16.43
N PHE A 721 8.01 30.51 -16.38
CA PHE A 721 8.26 31.89 -16.01
C PHE A 721 7.16 32.46 -15.13
N MET A 722 7.52 33.48 -14.36
CA MET A 722 6.65 34.17 -13.41
C MET A 722 6.72 35.68 -13.64
N VAL A 723 5.56 36.33 -13.71
CA VAL A 723 5.41 37.79 -13.73
C VAL A 723 4.61 38.24 -12.50
N GLY A 724 4.80 39.48 -12.06
CA GLY A 724 4.06 40.06 -10.93
C GLY A 724 4.94 40.90 -10.02
N GLU A 725 4.54 41.00 -8.76
CA GLU A 725 5.16 41.90 -7.79
C GLU A 725 6.37 41.27 -7.09
N GLN A 726 7.31 42.10 -6.61
CA GLN A 726 8.46 41.73 -5.76
C GLN A 726 9.30 40.55 -6.29
N LEU A 727 9.49 40.46 -7.62
CA LEU A 727 10.17 39.32 -8.25
C LEU A 727 11.61 39.11 -7.72
N LYS A 728 12.35 40.17 -7.42
CA LYS A 728 13.73 40.05 -6.90
C LYS A 728 13.77 39.40 -5.51
N LEU A 729 12.86 39.79 -4.60
CA LEU A 729 12.72 39.17 -3.29
C LEU A 729 12.31 37.70 -3.41
N LYS A 730 11.29 37.41 -4.22
CA LYS A 730 10.83 36.04 -4.49
C LYS A 730 11.95 35.18 -5.07
N MET A 731 12.78 35.73 -5.96
CA MET A 731 13.95 35.04 -6.50
C MET A 731 14.97 34.69 -5.40
N ALA A 732 15.28 35.62 -4.49
CA ALA A 732 16.17 35.34 -3.36
C ALA A 732 15.66 34.19 -2.50
N ILE A 733 14.38 34.25 -2.11
CA ILE A 733 13.76 33.20 -1.28
C ILE A 733 13.76 31.86 -2.02
N LEU A 734 13.37 31.82 -3.29
CA LEU A 734 13.33 30.58 -4.08
C LEU A 734 14.71 29.98 -4.36
N ASN A 735 15.76 30.81 -4.43
CA ASN A 735 17.16 30.40 -4.58
C ASN A 735 17.86 30.07 -3.25
N SER A 736 17.18 30.22 -2.10
CA SER A 736 17.76 29.95 -0.77
C SER A 736 17.88 28.46 -0.45
N ARG A 737 18.76 28.13 0.51
CA ARG A 737 18.87 26.79 1.09
C ARG A 737 17.58 26.35 1.79
N LEU A 738 16.81 27.29 2.36
CA LEU A 738 15.49 26.98 2.94
C LEU A 738 14.51 26.49 1.87
N SER A 739 14.48 27.13 0.71
CA SER A 739 13.67 26.68 -0.43
C SER A 739 14.13 25.31 -0.92
N GLU A 740 15.43 25.10 -1.11
CA GLU A 740 16.00 23.80 -1.48
C GLU A 740 15.59 22.68 -0.50
N PHE A 741 15.72 22.94 0.81
CA PHE A 741 15.27 22.03 1.86
C PHE A 741 13.76 21.76 1.77
N TYR A 742 12.93 22.80 1.70
CA TYR A 742 11.48 22.62 1.67
C TYR A 742 11.03 21.81 0.45
N PHE A 743 11.59 22.10 -0.73
CA PHE A 743 11.28 21.33 -1.94
C PHE A 743 11.82 19.90 -1.90
N SER A 744 12.88 19.61 -1.14
CA SER A 744 13.31 18.22 -0.92
C SER A 744 12.27 17.39 -0.17
N LEU A 745 11.39 18.03 0.61
CA LEU A 745 10.33 17.35 1.37
C LEU A 745 9.04 17.13 0.57
N ILE A 746 8.79 17.94 -0.46
CA ILE A 746 7.48 17.98 -1.16
C ILE A 746 7.55 17.69 -2.67
N SER A 747 8.75 17.65 -3.26
CA SER A 747 8.91 17.51 -4.71
C SER A 747 9.05 16.06 -5.15
N THR A 748 8.59 15.78 -6.36
CA THR A 748 8.89 14.52 -7.04
C THR A 748 10.27 14.57 -7.68
N THR A 749 11.06 13.52 -7.55
CA THR A 749 12.33 13.38 -8.27
C THR A 749 12.11 12.83 -9.68
N THR A 750 13.07 13.06 -10.59
CA THR A 750 13.29 12.15 -11.71
C THR A 750 13.74 10.83 -11.11
N GLY A 751 13.41 9.66 -11.65
CA GLY A 751 13.81 8.35 -11.07
C GLY A 751 15.34 8.12 -10.93
N MET A 752 16.15 9.13 -11.17
CA MET A 752 17.60 9.24 -10.98
C MET A 752 17.99 10.22 -9.85
N GLY A 753 17.03 10.69 -9.04
CA GLY A 753 17.27 11.53 -7.85
C GLY A 753 17.29 13.05 -8.07
N THR A 754 16.96 13.58 -9.26
CA THR A 754 16.95 15.03 -9.51
C THR A 754 15.58 15.64 -9.23
N ASN A 755 15.49 16.72 -8.45
CA ASN A 755 14.22 17.39 -8.16
C ASN A 755 13.53 17.96 -9.40
N ARG A 756 12.20 17.83 -9.45
CA ARG A 756 11.35 18.45 -10.48
C ARG A 756 10.61 19.67 -9.92
N TRP A 757 11.04 20.85 -10.32
CA TRP A 757 10.53 22.18 -9.96
C TRP A 757 9.28 22.54 -10.78
N LYS A 758 8.26 21.68 -10.70
CA LYS A 758 7.02 21.83 -11.47
C LYS A 758 6.22 23.04 -11.03
N LYS A 759 5.61 23.73 -12.00
CA LYS A 759 4.70 24.87 -11.80
C LYS A 759 3.82 24.75 -10.55
N TYR A 760 2.99 23.70 -10.44
CA TYR A 760 2.01 23.57 -9.35
C TYR A 760 2.65 23.41 -7.95
N LYS A 761 3.88 22.87 -7.86
CA LYS A 761 4.62 22.80 -6.60
C LYS A 761 5.22 24.16 -6.24
N ILE A 762 5.71 24.89 -7.23
CA ILE A 762 6.18 26.28 -7.03
C ILE A 762 5.03 27.17 -6.57
N GLU A 763 3.85 27.04 -7.19
CA GLU A 763 2.62 27.76 -6.79
C GLU A 763 2.25 27.51 -5.32
N SER A 764 2.49 26.30 -4.79
CA SER A 764 2.23 25.95 -3.38
C SER A 764 3.33 26.36 -2.40
N PHE A 765 4.42 26.99 -2.85
CA PHE A 765 5.51 27.37 -1.94
C PHE A 765 5.01 28.38 -0.89
N PRO A 766 5.27 28.15 0.41
CA PRO A 766 4.81 29.00 1.50
C PRO A 766 5.63 30.30 1.56
N MET A 767 5.05 31.39 1.09
CA MET A 767 5.63 32.74 1.18
C MET A 767 5.22 33.42 2.48
N PRO A 768 6.15 34.01 3.25
CA PRO A 768 5.86 34.62 4.53
C PRO A 768 4.92 35.82 4.36
N ILE A 769 3.92 35.91 5.24
CA ILE A 769 2.92 37.00 5.21
C ILE A 769 3.55 38.34 5.64
N SER A 770 4.37 38.31 6.68
CA SER A 770 5.10 39.48 7.17
C SER A 770 6.57 39.32 6.84
N LEU A 771 7.12 40.33 6.17
CA LEU A 771 8.53 40.36 5.81
C LEU A 771 9.38 41.09 6.86
N ASN A 772 8.76 41.60 7.95
CA ASN A 772 9.42 42.15 9.15
C ASN A 772 10.57 43.15 8.88
N GLY A 773 10.53 43.88 7.76
CA GLY A 773 11.60 44.82 7.38
C GLY A 773 12.77 44.22 6.58
N TYR A 774 12.82 42.90 6.39
CA TYR A 774 13.89 42.22 5.63
C TYR A 774 13.85 42.45 4.12
N GLU A 775 12.73 42.96 3.58
CA GLU A 775 12.52 43.20 2.13
C GLU A 775 13.65 43.98 1.49
N GLU A 776 14.00 45.12 2.09
CA GLU A 776 14.97 46.05 1.54
C GLU A 776 16.37 45.46 1.59
N SER A 777 16.76 44.87 2.72
CA SER A 777 18.05 44.20 2.91
C SER A 777 18.25 43.07 1.92
N ILE A 778 17.28 42.16 1.77
CA ILE A 778 17.36 41.05 0.80
C ILE A 778 17.41 41.59 -0.64
N THR A 779 16.56 42.57 -0.97
CA THR A 779 16.51 43.13 -2.33
C THR A 779 17.81 43.86 -2.71
N ASN A 780 18.45 44.52 -1.74
CA ASN A 780 19.75 45.17 -1.93
C ASN A 780 20.85 44.14 -2.22
N LEU A 781 20.91 43.04 -1.46
CA LEU A 781 21.86 41.94 -1.72
C LEU A 781 21.63 41.32 -3.11
N VAL A 782 20.37 41.06 -3.48
CA VAL A 782 20.03 40.58 -4.83
C VAL A 782 20.49 41.55 -5.91
N THR A 783 20.32 42.85 -5.68
CA THR A 783 20.75 43.86 -6.65
C THR A 783 22.27 43.83 -6.83
N GLN A 784 23.04 43.67 -5.74
CA GLN A 784 24.50 43.51 -5.82
C GLN A 784 24.89 42.24 -6.60
N ILE A 785 24.24 41.10 -6.34
CA ILE A 785 24.46 39.84 -7.06
C ILE A 785 24.22 40.04 -8.57
N LEU A 786 23.07 40.63 -8.93
CA LEU A 786 22.71 40.87 -10.33
C LEU A 786 23.70 41.82 -11.02
N THR A 787 24.14 42.89 -10.34
CA THR A 787 25.14 43.81 -10.88
C THR A 787 26.49 43.13 -11.11
N GLN A 788 26.96 42.30 -10.17
CA GLN A 788 28.20 41.55 -10.34
C GLN A 788 28.11 40.55 -11.50
N LYS A 789 27.01 39.78 -11.57
CA LYS A 789 26.80 38.80 -12.65
C LYS A 789 26.53 39.42 -14.02
N GLN A 790 26.08 40.66 -14.06
CA GLN A 790 25.96 41.41 -15.32
C GLN A 790 27.34 41.81 -15.88
N LEU A 791 28.30 42.12 -15.00
CA LEU A 791 29.67 42.45 -15.39
C LEU A 791 30.48 41.21 -15.75
N ASP A 792 30.38 40.15 -14.94
CA ASP A 792 30.99 38.85 -15.19
C ASP A 792 29.97 37.75 -14.86
N PRO A 793 29.44 37.02 -15.86
CA PRO A 793 28.51 35.91 -15.63
C PRO A 793 29.03 34.82 -14.68
N GLN A 794 30.36 34.71 -14.52
CA GLN A 794 31.03 33.74 -13.65
C GLN A 794 31.43 34.32 -12.28
N ALA A 795 31.01 35.55 -11.95
CA ALA A 795 31.30 36.18 -10.67
C ALA A 795 30.83 35.30 -9.50
N ASP A 796 31.72 35.09 -8.52
CA ASP A 796 31.42 34.38 -7.29
C ASP A 796 30.60 35.26 -6.35
N THR A 797 29.35 34.87 -6.13
CA THR A 797 28.38 35.57 -5.29
C THR A 797 28.05 34.80 -4.01
N SER A 798 28.82 33.76 -3.69
CA SER A 798 28.50 32.80 -2.62
C SER A 798 28.37 33.47 -1.23
N LEU A 799 29.15 34.51 -0.94
CA LEU A 799 29.06 35.23 0.34
C LEU A 799 27.74 36.03 0.47
N LEU A 800 27.33 36.71 -0.61
CA LEU A 800 26.06 37.45 -0.63
C LEU A 800 24.87 36.48 -0.55
N GLU A 801 24.99 35.32 -1.19
CA GLU A 801 23.98 34.26 -1.12
C GLU A 801 23.86 33.67 0.29
N ALA A 802 24.98 33.45 0.98
CA ALA A 802 24.98 32.99 2.36
C ALA A 802 24.35 34.03 3.32
N GLU A 803 24.58 35.33 3.10
CA GLU A 803 23.90 36.39 3.86
C GLU A 803 22.39 36.39 3.61
N ILE A 804 21.95 36.20 2.35
CA ILE A 804 20.53 36.01 2.01
C ILE A 804 19.96 34.79 2.75
N ASP A 805 20.67 33.66 2.77
CA ASP A 805 20.19 32.44 3.47
C ASP A 805 19.95 32.72 4.96
N VAL A 806 20.86 33.43 5.64
CA VAL A 806 20.68 33.84 7.04
C VAL A 806 19.43 34.70 7.23
N LEU A 807 19.24 35.73 6.39
CA LEU A 807 18.07 36.60 6.45
C LEU A 807 16.77 35.82 6.17
N VAL A 808 16.79 34.86 5.23
CA VAL A 808 15.65 34.00 4.95
C VAL A 808 15.34 33.09 6.14
N TYR A 809 16.32 32.49 6.81
CA TYR A 809 16.07 31.71 8.02
C TYR A 809 15.41 32.54 9.12
N ARG A 810 15.89 33.77 9.33
CA ARG A 810 15.31 34.70 10.32
C ARG A 810 13.91 35.18 9.92
N LEU A 811 13.67 35.37 8.63
CA LEU A 811 12.36 35.72 8.07
C LEU A 811 11.30 34.65 8.41
N TYR A 812 11.65 33.36 8.36
CA TYR A 812 10.77 32.27 8.81
C TYR A 812 10.85 31.98 10.32
N GLY A 813 11.60 32.79 11.08
CA GLY A 813 11.73 32.68 12.52
C GLY A 813 12.44 31.41 13.00
N LEU A 814 13.30 30.82 12.17
CA LEU A 814 14.02 29.60 12.54
C LEU A 814 15.04 29.88 13.67
N THR A 815 15.15 28.93 14.58
CA THR A 815 16.18 28.87 15.61
C THR A 815 17.45 28.26 15.04
N TYR A 816 18.59 28.44 15.73
CA TYR A 816 19.85 27.85 15.29
C TYR A 816 19.76 26.32 15.10
N ALA A 817 19.12 25.62 16.05
CA ALA A 817 18.91 24.18 15.96
C ALA A 817 18.07 23.75 14.74
N GLU A 818 17.06 24.55 14.37
CA GLU A 818 16.24 24.32 13.18
C GLU A 818 17.01 24.63 11.89
N VAL A 819 17.87 25.66 11.91
CA VAL A 819 18.77 25.96 10.78
C VAL A 819 19.69 24.77 10.50
N LEU A 820 20.22 24.11 11.53
CA LEU A 820 21.04 22.90 11.34
C LEU A 820 20.27 21.70 10.74
N VAL A 821 18.94 21.70 10.82
CA VAL A 821 18.09 20.70 10.14
C VAL A 821 17.97 21.04 8.64
N VAL A 822 17.88 22.33 8.32
CA VAL A 822 17.80 22.84 6.94
C VAL A 822 19.16 22.75 6.23
N ASP A 823 20.22 23.09 6.96
CA ASP A 823 21.57 23.30 6.49
C ASP A 823 22.56 22.72 7.50
N GLY A 824 22.85 21.42 7.36
CA GLY A 824 23.71 20.69 8.30
C GLY A 824 25.17 21.16 8.33
N GLU A 825 25.60 21.94 7.34
CA GLU A 825 26.94 22.53 7.25
C GLU A 825 26.92 24.05 7.48
N PHE A 826 25.91 24.55 8.20
CA PHE A 826 25.77 25.98 8.47
C PHE A 826 27.02 26.52 9.20
N GLY A 827 27.70 27.47 8.56
CA GLY A 827 29.04 27.92 8.98
C GLY A 827 29.08 28.95 10.11
N MET A 828 27.94 29.54 10.49
CA MET A 828 27.86 30.58 11.52
C MET A 828 27.62 29.95 12.90
N GLY A 829 28.17 30.57 13.96
CA GLY A 829 27.92 30.13 15.34
C GLY A 829 26.54 30.54 15.87
N GLU A 830 26.01 29.82 16.87
CA GLU A 830 24.69 30.09 17.47
C GLU A 830 24.55 31.54 17.95
N GLY A 831 25.51 32.02 18.74
CA GLY A 831 25.47 33.39 19.26
C GLY A 831 25.59 34.46 18.16
N GLU A 832 26.27 34.18 17.05
CA GLU A 832 26.34 35.11 15.91
C GLU A 832 24.99 35.17 15.20
N TYR A 833 24.37 34.00 14.96
CA TYR A 833 23.06 33.89 14.31
C TYR A 833 21.94 34.58 15.10
N GLU A 834 21.94 34.42 16.42
CA GLU A 834 20.93 35.04 17.28
C GLU A 834 21.05 36.57 17.34
N ASN A 835 22.26 37.10 17.16
CA ASN A 835 22.57 38.53 17.18
C ASN A 835 22.45 39.21 15.81
N VAL A 836 22.05 38.49 14.75
CA VAL A 836 21.75 39.10 13.45
C VAL A 836 20.57 40.06 13.63
N VAL A 837 20.89 41.36 13.65
CA VAL A 837 19.92 42.45 13.80
C VAL A 837 19.18 42.64 12.48
N VAL A 838 17.87 42.80 12.60
CA VAL A 838 16.90 43.01 11.51
C VAL A 838 17.03 44.39 10.90
#